data_AF-A0A1C6IQQ8-F1
#
_entry.id   AF-A0A1C6IQQ8-F1
#
_cell.length_a   1.000
_cell.length_b   1.000
_cell.length_c   1.000
_cell.angle_alpha   90.00
_cell.angle_beta   90.00
_cell.angle_gamma   90.00
#
_symmetry.space_group_name_H-M   'P 1'
#
loop_
_entity.id
_entity.type
_entity.pdbx_description
1 polymer ?
#
loop_
_entity_poly.entity_id
_entity_poly.type
_entity_poly.pdbx_seq_one_letter_code
_entity_poly.pdbx_strand_id
1 'polypeptide(L)'
;MSIHIDFDVANNPRTPTFILAERNGDKLGLIESQNIHIKDSLRDESEITFEVYKYLDNKENYLWDKIKNFKLVWCKEWDKWFEIHIETVETENNVIKTINCTDLGTSELSQINLYSVEINTEDDIAREDYKIPTVLYNSEHPEASLLHRIMEKATHYKVVYVSPTIANIQRTFSFDDKSLYDAFQEISEEINCLFIINVCSDLDGNILRTISVYDLESNCVSCGYRGEFTDICPKCGNTDIKEGYGNDTNIFISADELSNNIQLKTDTSSVKNCFKLEAGDDLMTATIKNCNPNGTDYLWYFSENMFEGMSTELQNKIKSYDTLYSNYQTIYEYNLDNQKLVKYNNLVDKYITYKEDLEKIENVVGYPNLMKSYYNTIDFSGYLEHSLMPDANLSDTSASEQLALLTMANLSPVAVTDISVASKSTVDNTVLSVAKVILDYRYDVEIVSSSYSTKGHIWEGNFKITNSSDEEDTATGNNVVIYVNDDYEKYVKQKLDKALKKSDKEDLSISGLFKKEYDDFCNELKKYCLNRLKSFADACQACIDILIEQDVSNPNTWAGTDKTSSSGESNLYTKLYIPYRNKLNAIQSEITLRQNELDTITDLQNDVITLRNTTQDNLNFEKYLGTDLLNEFNSFRREDKYSNDNYISDGLSNSEIFKKAQEFIDTAEKEIYKSAELQHSISCSLKNLLIIQKFKPIVEYFEVGNWIRCLVDDVIYKLRLISYEIDFDNLEELSVEFSDLTKIKDGISDIQSILSKSKSMASSYSSTKRQANQGEKSNEVIRDWFTNGLDATNVKIIGGADNQCQSWDSHGMLFTEYNSITDSYESEQIKIINSTIAVTDDNWATTKTAVGRFIYVNPETGAMETKFGVNGEAVVGKLIVGENLSIFNKNNSLKFNENGLTITNSTNTVAINPNNQSIFTISNSKGNVLSFDNSGNGTFNGKVTATTGEIAGWIIKGNKLLSVDGTFSIDSANNTITVDDVDGRKTVISKQGVKYSYGEKEIGQIGIRGGASGNYGLTFDLVDGDALTWNVYDSENKVYLNKVRYTETDGFIIHNSLFCDKEIECSGVKIKTDNFYFGNYKLGLNSITIDGQKIQYVSWIET
;
A
#
# COMPACT_ATOMS: atom_id res chain seq x y z
N MET A 1 12.63 17.88 23.88
CA MET A 1 12.60 18.39 25.27
C MET A 1 11.27 19.09 25.43
N SER A 2 10.58 18.90 26.56
CA SER A 2 9.30 19.56 26.89
C SER A 2 9.41 21.08 26.79
N ILE A 3 8.29 21.77 26.52
CA ILE A 3 8.23 23.23 26.56
C ILE A 3 8.47 23.70 28.00
N HIS A 4 9.58 24.39 28.22
CA HIS A 4 9.88 24.99 29.52
C HIS A 4 9.07 26.28 29.70
N ILE A 5 8.17 26.32 30.69
CA ILE A 5 7.30 27.47 30.91
C ILE A 5 7.99 28.47 31.83
N ASP A 6 8.38 29.62 31.26
CA ASP A 6 8.90 30.75 32.03
C ASP A 6 7.80 31.48 32.81
N PHE A 7 8.11 31.98 34.00
CA PHE A 7 7.18 32.76 34.84
C PHE A 7 7.60 34.22 34.97
N ASP A 8 6.62 35.12 34.97
CA ASP A 8 6.84 36.54 35.24
C ASP A 8 7.08 36.83 36.74
N VAL A 9 7.33 38.10 37.07
CA VAL A 9 7.53 38.56 38.46
C VAL A 9 6.30 38.40 39.35
N ALA A 10 5.11 38.22 38.76
CA ALA A 10 3.86 37.95 39.45
C ALA A 10 3.55 36.44 39.59
N ASN A 11 4.45 35.55 39.11
CA ASN A 11 4.29 34.10 38.98
C ASN A 11 3.14 33.68 38.04
N ASN A 12 2.83 34.46 37.01
CA ASN A 12 2.00 33.99 35.91
C ASN A 12 2.89 33.42 34.79
N PRO A 13 2.43 32.42 34.03
CA PRO A 13 3.09 31.98 32.81
C PRO A 13 3.35 33.18 31.90
N ARG A 14 4.61 33.37 31.52
CA ARG A 14 5.02 34.48 30.66
C ARG A 14 4.50 34.24 29.25
N THR A 15 3.80 35.21 28.69
CA THR A 15 3.31 35.15 27.30
C THR A 15 4.50 34.96 26.35
N PRO A 16 4.45 33.97 25.43
CA PRO A 16 5.53 33.66 24.52
C PRO A 16 5.74 34.78 23.49
N THR A 17 6.99 34.99 23.10
CA THR A 17 7.40 35.99 22.10
C THR A 17 7.76 35.28 20.79
N PHE A 18 6.98 35.53 19.73
CA PHE A 18 7.20 34.92 18.41
C PHE A 18 7.98 35.83 17.46
N ILE A 19 9.12 35.34 16.96
CA ILE A 19 9.96 36.04 15.99
C ILE A 19 9.86 35.32 14.64
N LEU A 20 9.39 36.02 13.61
CA LEU A 20 9.37 35.50 12.25
C LEU A 20 10.80 35.38 11.72
N ALA A 21 11.09 34.29 11.03
CA ALA A 21 12.40 34.03 10.43
C ALA A 21 12.28 33.34 9.06
N GLU A 22 13.34 33.45 8.26
CA GLU A 22 13.53 32.66 7.05
C GLU A 22 14.02 31.24 7.40
N ARG A 23 13.92 30.30 6.45
CA ARG A 23 14.33 28.89 6.60
C ARG A 23 15.78 28.69 7.04
N ASN A 24 16.67 29.61 6.71
CA ASN A 24 18.08 29.59 7.11
C ASN A 24 18.32 30.10 8.54
N GLY A 25 17.28 30.55 9.25
CA GLY A 25 17.36 31.12 10.59
C GLY A 25 17.46 32.64 10.65
N ASP A 26 17.48 33.35 9.52
CA ASP A 26 17.55 34.81 9.49
C ASP A 26 16.27 35.43 10.08
N LYS A 27 16.40 36.10 11.22
CA LYS A 27 15.29 36.71 11.97
C LYS A 27 14.80 37.98 11.26
N LEU A 28 13.51 38.01 10.90
CA LEU A 28 12.87 39.08 10.14
C LEU A 28 12.20 40.15 11.02
N GLY A 29 11.65 39.75 12.17
CA GLY A 29 10.99 40.68 13.09
C GLY A 29 10.04 40.01 14.08
N LEU A 30 9.61 40.77 15.09
CA LEU A 30 8.65 40.36 16.11
C LEU A 30 7.22 40.34 15.54
N ILE A 31 6.49 39.25 15.76
CA ILE A 31 5.09 39.11 15.39
C ILE A 31 4.18 39.62 16.51
N GLU A 32 3.20 40.45 16.17
CA GLU A 32 2.13 40.89 17.08
C GLU A 32 1.03 39.82 17.10
N SER A 33 1.10 38.88 18.05
CA SER A 33 0.19 37.72 18.19
C SER A 33 -0.90 37.93 19.24
N GLN A 34 -2.11 37.44 18.99
CA GLN A 34 -3.23 37.32 19.95
C GLN A 34 -3.85 35.91 19.90
N ASN A 35 -4.73 35.54 20.84
CA ASN A 35 -5.41 34.25 20.86
C ASN A 35 -4.42 33.07 20.82
N ILE A 36 -3.49 33.05 21.79
CA ILE A 36 -2.35 32.12 21.78
C ILE A 36 -2.73 30.83 22.50
N HIS A 37 -2.80 29.74 21.73
CA HIS A 37 -3.02 28.39 22.21
C HIS A 37 -1.78 27.54 21.98
N ILE A 38 -1.35 26.81 23.00
CA ILE A 38 -0.14 25.99 22.96
C ILE A 38 -0.48 24.59 23.43
N LYS A 39 -0.06 23.60 22.66
CA LYS A 39 -0.17 22.19 23.00
C LYS A 39 1.22 21.55 22.95
N ASP A 40 1.66 20.99 24.08
CA ASP A 40 2.87 20.18 24.13
C ASP A 40 2.51 18.70 24.29
N SER A 41 3.22 17.83 23.58
CA SER A 41 3.03 16.37 23.65
C SER A 41 4.37 15.67 23.78
N LEU A 42 4.38 14.54 24.48
CA LEU A 42 5.55 13.68 24.67
C LEU A 42 6.05 13.10 23.34
N ARG A 43 5.13 12.85 22.41
CA ARG A 43 5.41 12.15 21.15
C ARG A 43 4.77 12.82 19.93
N ASP A 44 3.62 13.46 20.08
CA ASP A 44 3.03 14.22 18.97
C ASP A 44 3.76 15.55 18.76
N GLU A 45 3.50 16.21 17.63
CA GLU A 45 4.05 17.53 17.37
C GLU A 45 3.57 18.55 18.41
N SER A 46 4.52 19.31 18.97
CA SER A 46 4.16 20.50 19.73
C SER A 46 3.53 21.50 18.75
N GLU A 47 2.32 21.95 19.04
CA GLU A 47 1.56 22.86 18.19
C GLU A 47 1.39 24.21 18.89
N ILE A 48 1.48 25.29 18.11
CA ILE A 48 1.15 26.64 18.56
C ILE A 48 0.19 27.26 17.56
N THR A 49 -0.94 27.74 18.05
CA THR A 49 -1.88 28.51 17.24
C THR A 49 -1.99 29.91 17.78
N PHE A 50 -1.90 30.90 16.90
CA PHE A 50 -2.16 32.30 17.26
C PHE A 50 -2.67 33.11 16.08
N GLU A 51 -3.32 34.23 16.37
CA GLU A 51 -3.88 35.14 15.37
C GLU A 51 -3.02 36.38 15.18
N VAL A 52 -2.93 36.82 13.93
CA VAL A 52 -2.32 38.10 13.55
C VAL A 52 -3.33 38.92 12.78
N TYR A 53 -3.53 40.16 13.22
CA TYR A 53 -4.47 41.11 12.62
C TYR A 53 -3.73 41.98 11.59
N LYS A 54 -4.36 42.22 10.43
CA LYS A 54 -3.79 43.12 9.42
C LYS A 54 -3.69 44.55 9.94
N TYR A 55 -4.75 45.01 10.60
CA TYR A 55 -4.80 46.30 11.26
C TYR A 55 -5.13 46.11 12.74
N LEU A 56 -4.25 46.60 13.62
CA LEU A 56 -4.50 46.69 15.05
C LEU A 56 -4.44 48.18 15.44
N ASP A 57 -5.49 48.69 16.09
CA ASP A 57 -5.61 50.12 16.44
C ASP A 57 -5.35 51.11 15.28
N ASN A 58 -5.85 50.78 14.07
CA ASN A 58 -5.64 51.52 12.81
C ASN A 58 -4.18 51.58 12.31
N LYS A 59 -3.28 50.73 12.83
CA LYS A 59 -1.91 50.59 12.35
C LYS A 59 -1.76 49.27 11.58
N GLU A 60 -1.22 49.34 10.36
CA GLU A 60 -0.95 48.15 9.56
C GLU A 60 0.25 47.37 10.11
N ASN A 61 0.12 46.04 10.16
CA ASN A 61 1.20 45.17 10.59
C ASN A 61 2.34 45.14 9.55
N TYR A 62 3.53 45.61 9.94
CA TYR A 62 4.70 45.73 9.06
C TYR A 62 5.27 44.39 8.55
N LEU A 63 4.89 43.26 9.16
CA LEU A 63 5.26 41.91 8.73
C LEU A 63 4.17 41.21 7.92
N TRP A 64 3.00 41.83 7.72
CA TRP A 64 1.83 41.18 7.12
C TRP A 64 2.14 40.44 5.81
N ASP A 65 2.83 41.09 4.88
CA ASP A 65 3.20 40.53 3.57
C ASP A 65 4.36 39.51 3.65
N LYS A 66 5.11 39.51 4.75
CA LYS A 66 6.22 38.59 4.99
C LYS A 66 5.77 37.30 5.67
N ILE A 67 4.66 37.31 6.39
CA ILE A 67 4.04 36.12 6.99
C ILE A 67 3.41 35.29 5.87
N LYS A 68 4.09 34.21 5.48
CA LYS A 68 3.74 33.28 4.39
C LYS A 68 3.94 31.83 4.86
N ASN A 69 3.24 30.88 4.23
CA ASN A 69 3.38 29.45 4.53
C ASN A 69 4.85 29.00 4.39
N PHE A 70 5.25 27.99 5.18
CA PHE A 70 6.58 27.38 5.22
C PHE A 70 7.71 28.29 5.73
N LYS A 71 7.38 29.46 6.28
CA LYS A 71 8.34 30.27 7.05
C LYS A 71 8.50 29.71 8.46
N LEU A 72 9.54 30.19 9.15
CA LEU A 72 9.82 29.76 10.51
C LEU A 72 9.38 30.80 11.52
N VAL A 73 8.97 30.33 12.69
CA VAL A 73 8.76 31.14 13.88
C VAL A 73 9.64 30.60 14.99
N TRP A 74 10.43 31.47 15.59
CA TRP A 74 11.22 31.16 16.77
C TRP A 74 10.50 31.68 18.02
N CYS A 75 10.24 30.80 18.97
CA CYS A 75 9.75 31.15 20.30
C CYS A 75 10.94 31.43 21.21
N LYS A 76 11.09 32.68 21.64
CA LYS A 76 12.29 33.15 22.34
C LYS A 76 12.45 32.54 23.73
N GLU A 77 11.37 32.47 24.50
CA GLU A 77 11.37 31.99 25.89
C GLU A 77 11.77 30.52 25.98
N TRP A 78 11.42 29.71 24.97
CA TRP A 78 11.66 28.27 24.99
C TRP A 78 12.84 27.83 24.14
N ASP A 79 13.40 28.77 23.39
CA ASP A 79 14.39 28.52 22.35
C ASP A 79 14.00 27.37 21.40
N LYS A 80 12.75 27.40 20.90
CA LYS A 80 12.20 26.41 19.96
C LYS A 80 11.81 27.04 18.62
N TRP A 81 11.95 26.26 17.55
CA TRP A 81 11.64 26.67 16.19
C TRP A 81 10.45 25.88 15.63
N PHE A 82 9.55 26.59 14.95
CA PHE A 82 8.32 26.03 14.38
C PHE A 82 8.18 26.44 12.91
N GLU A 83 7.53 25.59 12.11
CA GLU A 83 7.11 25.91 10.75
C GLU A 83 5.67 26.43 10.75
N ILE A 84 5.37 27.46 9.95
CA ILE A 84 4.04 28.07 9.93
C ILE A 84 3.18 27.69 8.73
N HIS A 85 1.92 27.42 9.02
CA HIS A 85 0.80 27.31 8.07
C HIS A 85 -0.25 28.37 8.40
N ILE A 86 -0.80 29.01 7.37
CA ILE A 86 -1.66 30.18 7.53
C ILE A 86 -3.02 29.90 6.93
N GLU A 87 -4.05 30.15 7.73
CA GLU A 87 -5.42 30.33 7.27
C GLU A 87 -5.78 31.82 7.32
N THR A 88 -6.39 32.35 6.25
CA THR A 88 -6.76 33.77 6.19
C THR A 88 -8.26 33.91 6.16
N VAL A 89 -8.80 34.64 7.13
CA VAL A 89 -10.23 34.94 7.25
C VAL A 89 -10.42 36.44 7.05
N GLU A 90 -11.32 36.78 6.13
CA GLU A 90 -11.75 38.16 5.91
C GLU A 90 -13.13 38.36 6.56
N THR A 91 -13.21 39.28 7.51
CA THR A 91 -14.45 39.66 8.20
C THR A 91 -14.85 41.08 7.79
N GLU A 92 -16.09 41.50 8.09
CA GLU A 92 -16.58 42.85 7.76
C GLU A 92 -15.69 44.00 8.28
N ASN A 93 -14.94 43.76 9.37
CA ASN A 93 -14.17 44.81 10.06
C ASN A 93 -12.65 44.60 10.04
N ASN A 94 -12.14 43.40 9.70
CA ASN A 94 -10.69 43.13 9.67
C ASN A 94 -10.33 41.89 8.83
N VAL A 95 -9.05 41.82 8.44
CA VAL A 95 -8.44 40.61 7.84
C VAL A 95 -7.52 39.97 8.88
N ILE A 96 -7.74 38.70 9.16
CA ILE A 96 -7.06 37.93 10.22
C ILE A 96 -6.31 36.78 9.56
N LYS A 97 -5.05 36.58 9.96
CA LYS A 97 -4.28 35.37 9.66
C LYS A 97 -4.22 34.52 10.92
N THR A 98 -4.85 33.35 10.90
CA THR A 98 -4.65 32.31 11.91
C THR A 98 -3.39 31.53 11.52
N ILE A 99 -2.40 31.56 12.39
CA ILE A 99 -1.09 30.94 12.18
C ILE A 99 -1.05 29.67 13.02
N ASN A 100 -1.05 28.53 12.34
CA ASN A 100 -0.84 27.22 12.93
C ASN A 100 0.64 26.88 12.77
N CYS A 101 1.32 26.65 13.89
CA CYS A 101 2.75 26.36 13.91
C CYS A 101 2.96 24.93 14.37
N THR A 102 3.74 24.16 13.60
CA THR A 102 4.13 22.78 13.93
C THR A 102 5.62 22.74 14.25
N ASP A 103 6.04 21.79 15.09
CA ASP A 103 7.45 21.62 15.43
C ASP A 103 8.30 21.43 14.16
N LEU A 104 9.34 22.25 14.01
CA LEU A 104 10.16 22.26 12.80
C LEU A 104 10.82 20.90 12.54
N GLY A 105 11.20 20.22 13.62
CA GLY A 105 11.84 18.92 13.58
C GLY A 105 10.96 17.87 12.91
N THR A 106 9.73 17.77 13.38
CA THR A 106 8.72 16.84 12.86
C THR A 106 8.31 17.19 11.43
N SER A 107 8.06 18.48 11.14
CA SER A 107 7.66 18.92 9.79
C SER A 107 8.73 18.54 8.75
N GLU A 108 10.01 18.85 9.00
CA GLU A 108 11.10 18.54 8.04
C GLU A 108 11.28 17.02 7.84
N LEU A 109 11.30 16.23 8.92
CA LEU A 109 11.53 14.77 8.85
C LEU A 109 10.36 14.01 8.21
N SER A 110 9.13 14.52 8.34
CA SER A 110 7.94 13.94 7.69
C SER A 110 7.97 14.06 6.16
N GLN A 111 8.78 14.96 5.61
CA GLN A 111 8.90 15.20 4.16
C GLN A 111 10.10 14.48 3.53
N ILE A 112 10.92 13.76 4.32
CA ILE A 112 12.09 13.03 3.83
C ILE A 112 11.71 11.56 3.69
N ASN A 113 11.45 11.10 2.46
CA ASN A 113 11.09 9.71 2.20
C ASN A 113 12.31 8.80 2.02
N LEU A 114 12.20 7.60 2.57
CA LEU A 114 13.08 6.46 2.38
C LEU A 114 12.49 5.56 1.28
N TYR A 115 13.35 5.10 0.38
CA TYR A 115 12.98 4.27 -0.76
C TYR A 115 13.91 3.09 -0.81
N SER A 116 13.34 1.88 -0.83
CA SER A 116 14.07 0.62 -0.89
C SER A 116 15.24 0.55 0.12
N VAL A 117 15.04 1.07 1.33
CA VAL A 117 16.06 1.04 2.39
C VAL A 117 15.86 -0.23 3.19
N GLU A 118 16.81 -1.13 3.03
CA GLU A 118 16.85 -2.44 3.63
C GLU A 118 17.88 -2.48 4.76
N ILE A 119 17.48 -2.94 5.95
CA ILE A 119 18.34 -3.04 7.14
C ILE A 119 18.28 -4.47 7.68
N ASN A 120 19.40 -5.20 7.62
CA ASN A 120 19.53 -6.59 8.06
C ASN A 120 18.49 -7.55 7.43
N THR A 121 17.98 -7.24 6.24
CA THR A 121 17.23 -8.18 5.40
C THR A 121 18.20 -9.01 4.56
N GLU A 122 17.71 -10.04 3.88
CA GLU A 122 18.56 -10.91 3.04
C GLU A 122 19.32 -10.11 1.98
N ASP A 123 18.64 -9.18 1.31
CA ASP A 123 19.23 -8.30 0.31
C ASP A 123 20.34 -7.41 0.91
N ASP A 124 20.17 -6.96 2.17
CA ASP A 124 21.18 -6.17 2.86
C ASP A 124 22.37 -7.01 3.32
N ILE A 125 22.13 -8.24 3.78
CA ILE A 125 23.16 -9.19 4.24
C ILE A 125 23.98 -9.73 3.05
N ALA A 126 23.36 -9.89 1.88
CA ALA A 126 24.02 -10.39 0.67
C ALA A 126 25.05 -9.41 0.08
N ARG A 127 25.11 -8.17 0.58
CA ARG A 127 26.08 -7.17 0.13
C ARG A 127 27.51 -7.54 0.53
N GLU A 128 28.46 -7.37 -0.39
CA GLU A 128 29.89 -7.64 -0.14
C GLU A 128 30.50 -6.82 1.01
N ASP A 129 29.91 -5.67 1.35
CA ASP A 129 30.37 -4.77 2.40
C ASP A 129 29.70 -5.00 3.77
N TYR A 130 28.75 -5.94 3.88
CA TYR A 130 28.11 -6.34 5.14
C TYR A 130 29.07 -7.20 5.99
N LYS A 131 29.93 -6.55 6.77
CA LYS A 131 30.95 -7.24 7.61
C LYS A 131 30.50 -7.48 9.05
N ILE A 132 29.63 -6.62 9.55
CA ILE A 132 29.10 -6.66 10.92
C ILE A 132 27.61 -6.30 10.88
N PRO A 133 26.77 -6.90 11.74
CA PRO A 133 25.35 -6.60 11.73
C PRO A 133 25.03 -5.16 12.08
N THR A 134 24.01 -4.61 11.42
CA THR A 134 23.58 -3.24 11.68
C THR A 134 22.80 -3.17 13.00
N VAL A 135 23.29 -2.39 13.97
CA VAL A 135 22.61 -2.14 15.25
C VAL A 135 21.94 -0.76 15.24
N LEU A 136 21.07 -0.49 16.21
CA LEU A 136 20.36 0.80 16.31
C LEU A 136 21.32 2.00 16.19
N TYR A 137 22.40 2.02 16.99
CA TYR A 137 23.39 3.09 16.94
C TYR A 137 24.81 2.61 17.25
N ASN A 138 25.73 2.82 16.31
CA ASN A 138 27.15 2.59 16.48
C ASN A 138 27.94 3.78 15.93
N SER A 139 28.61 4.53 16.81
CA SER A 139 29.38 5.71 16.41
C SER A 139 30.74 5.37 15.80
N GLU A 140 31.30 4.19 16.08
CA GLU A 140 32.60 3.75 15.54
C GLU A 140 32.46 3.17 14.13
N HIS A 141 31.29 2.59 13.82
CA HIS A 141 30.96 2.00 12.52
C HIS A 141 29.64 2.56 11.97
N PRO A 142 29.64 3.76 11.37
CA PRO A 142 28.45 4.37 10.79
C PRO A 142 27.78 3.50 9.71
N GLU A 143 28.57 2.70 8.98
CA GLU A 143 28.09 1.75 7.97
C GLU A 143 27.21 0.63 8.57
N ALA A 144 27.39 0.32 9.85
CA ALA A 144 26.65 -0.69 10.60
C ALA A 144 25.75 -0.05 11.68
N SER A 145 25.38 1.22 11.50
CA SER A 145 24.51 1.96 12.41
C SER A 145 23.23 2.37 11.70
N LEU A 146 22.10 1.84 12.17
CA LEU A 146 20.78 2.06 11.57
C LEU A 146 20.48 3.56 11.43
N LEU A 147 20.61 4.33 12.52
CA LEU A 147 20.33 5.78 12.49
C LEU A 147 21.18 6.52 11.45
N HIS A 148 22.47 6.21 11.31
CA HIS A 148 23.32 6.87 10.31
C HIS A 148 22.89 6.52 8.88
N ARG A 149 22.50 5.27 8.64
CA ARG A 149 22.04 4.79 7.32
C ARG A 149 20.73 5.46 6.89
N ILE A 150 19.72 5.49 7.76
CA ILE A 150 18.42 6.08 7.39
C ILE A 150 18.44 7.62 7.36
N MET A 151 19.36 8.25 8.10
CA MET A 151 19.50 9.72 8.14
C MET A 151 20.43 10.29 7.06
N GLU A 152 20.87 9.50 6.07
CA GLU A 152 21.80 9.98 5.02
C GLU A 152 21.27 11.24 4.30
N LYS A 153 19.96 11.33 4.05
CA LYS A 153 19.31 12.50 3.44
C LYS A 153 19.14 13.68 4.40
N ALA A 154 19.22 13.44 5.71
CA ALA A 154 18.98 14.41 6.79
C ALA A 154 20.28 14.88 7.45
N THR A 155 21.31 15.21 6.66
CA THR A 155 22.68 15.56 7.14
C THR A 155 22.77 16.76 8.08
N HIS A 156 21.72 17.59 8.15
CA HIS A 156 21.61 18.76 9.01
C HIS A 156 21.12 18.42 10.42
N TYR A 157 20.68 17.18 10.65
CA TYR A 157 20.37 16.64 11.98
C TYR A 157 21.56 15.91 12.57
N LYS A 158 21.76 16.04 13.89
CA LYS A 158 22.81 15.34 14.62
C LYS A 158 22.21 14.45 15.71
N VAL A 159 22.65 13.19 15.77
CA VAL A 159 22.33 12.31 16.91
C VAL A 159 23.21 12.73 18.09
N VAL A 160 22.59 13.13 19.20
CA VAL A 160 23.29 13.64 20.39
C VAL A 160 23.36 12.59 21.50
N TYR A 161 22.32 11.76 21.63
CA TYR A 161 22.25 10.75 22.67
C TYR A 161 21.45 9.54 22.21
N VAL A 162 21.96 8.34 22.50
CA VAL A 162 21.21 7.09 22.38
C VAL A 162 21.44 6.32 23.67
N SER A 163 20.36 5.87 24.30
CA SER A 163 20.46 5.08 25.54
C SER A 163 21.36 3.84 25.34
N PRO A 164 22.38 3.62 26.21
CA PRO A 164 23.31 2.49 26.05
C PRO A 164 22.63 1.12 26.09
N THR A 165 21.47 1.00 26.74
CA THR A 165 20.68 -0.23 26.85
C THR A 165 20.06 -0.68 25.53
N ILE A 166 19.85 0.24 24.59
CA ILE A 166 19.19 -0.02 23.29
C ILE A 166 20.13 0.15 22.09
N ALA A 167 21.28 0.82 22.26
CA ALA A 167 22.19 1.16 21.16
C ALA A 167 22.66 -0.09 20.35
N ASN A 168 22.88 -1.22 21.04
CA ASN A 168 23.36 -2.46 20.45
C ASN A 168 22.24 -3.43 20.03
N ILE A 169 20.97 -3.01 20.10
CA ILE A 169 19.85 -3.84 19.64
C ILE A 169 19.90 -3.94 18.12
N GLN A 170 19.88 -5.18 17.61
CA GLN A 170 19.78 -5.51 16.20
C GLN A 170 18.35 -5.95 15.88
N ARG A 171 17.77 -5.36 14.84
CA ARG A 171 16.45 -5.69 14.28
C ARG A 171 16.48 -5.54 12.76
N THR A 172 15.51 -6.14 12.10
CA THR A 172 15.37 -6.10 10.65
C THR A 172 14.29 -5.09 10.30
N PHE A 173 14.54 -4.26 9.30
CA PHE A 173 13.59 -3.26 8.82
C PHE A 173 13.67 -3.13 7.31
N SER A 174 12.51 -2.95 6.67
CA SER A 174 12.39 -2.55 5.27
C SER A 174 11.54 -1.28 5.20
N PHE A 175 12.13 -0.24 4.60
CA PHE A 175 11.47 1.06 4.43
C PHE A 175 11.38 1.39 2.94
N ASP A 176 10.17 1.31 2.39
CA ASP A 176 9.85 1.77 1.03
C ASP A 176 8.65 2.71 1.05
N ASP A 177 8.79 3.85 0.37
CA ASP A 177 7.84 4.98 0.36
C ASP A 177 7.35 5.43 1.75
N LYS A 178 8.26 5.40 2.74
CA LYS A 178 8.00 5.81 4.13
C LYS A 178 8.81 7.05 4.49
N SER A 179 8.21 8.00 5.22
CA SER A 179 8.97 9.15 5.71
C SER A 179 9.96 8.74 6.81
N LEU A 180 11.03 9.53 6.98
CA LEU A 180 12.02 9.29 8.03
C LEU A 180 11.40 9.40 9.43
N TYR A 181 10.40 10.28 9.59
CA TYR A 181 9.62 10.35 10.82
C TYR A 181 8.83 9.06 11.07
N ASP A 182 8.12 8.53 10.07
CA ASP A 182 7.38 7.27 10.19
C ASP A 182 8.31 6.08 10.48
N ALA A 183 9.49 6.05 9.84
CA ALA A 183 10.51 5.05 10.13
C ALA A 183 10.97 5.11 11.60
N PHE A 184 11.15 6.29 12.18
CA PHE A 184 11.42 6.43 13.62
C PHE A 184 10.27 5.90 14.48
N GLN A 185 9.02 6.06 14.06
CA GLN A 185 7.87 5.50 14.78
C GLN A 185 7.88 3.97 14.76
N GLU A 186 8.15 3.35 13.60
CA GLU A 186 8.24 1.89 13.48
C GLU A 186 9.40 1.32 14.31
N ILE A 187 10.56 2.00 14.32
CA ILE A 187 11.69 1.62 15.18
C ILE A 187 11.32 1.77 16.66
N SER A 188 10.57 2.81 17.02
CA SER A 188 10.09 3.03 18.39
C SER A 188 9.17 1.92 18.86
N GLU A 189 8.28 1.46 17.99
CA GLU A 189 7.34 0.37 18.26
C GLU A 189 8.06 -0.97 18.44
N GLU A 190 9.03 -1.30 17.58
CA GLU A 190 9.75 -2.57 17.64
C GLU A 190 10.76 -2.63 18.81
N ILE A 191 11.42 -1.52 19.13
CA ILE A 191 12.48 -1.48 20.16
C ILE A 191 11.93 -1.04 21.52
N ASN A 192 10.71 -0.51 21.61
CA ASN A 192 10.16 0.19 22.78
C ASN A 192 11.07 1.36 23.22
N CYS A 193 11.30 2.29 22.31
CA CYS A 193 12.10 3.48 22.55
C CYS A 193 11.33 4.78 22.22
N LEU A 194 11.87 5.91 22.67
CA LEU A 194 11.29 7.24 22.42
C LEU A 194 12.31 8.11 21.68
N PHE A 195 11.92 8.59 20.49
CA PHE A 195 12.67 9.61 19.76
C PHE A 195 12.27 10.99 20.24
N ILE A 196 13.27 11.79 20.61
CA ILE A 196 13.11 13.20 20.95
C ILE A 196 13.86 14.01 19.91
N ILE A 197 13.11 14.70 19.06
CA ILE A 197 13.63 15.65 18.10
C ILE A 197 13.64 17.02 18.78
N ASN A 198 14.76 17.74 18.68
CA ASN A 198 14.90 19.05 19.29
C ASN A 198 15.56 20.02 18.32
N VAL A 199 14.88 21.12 18.04
CA VAL A 199 15.37 22.20 17.17
C VAL A 199 15.45 23.49 17.98
N CYS A 200 16.67 23.86 18.37
CA CYS A 200 16.97 25.01 19.22
C CYS A 200 18.03 25.91 18.57
N SER A 201 18.50 26.94 19.28
CA SER A 201 19.60 27.78 18.81
C SER A 201 20.95 27.24 19.32
N ASP A 202 22.01 27.33 18.52
CA ASP A 202 23.39 27.10 18.96
C ASP A 202 23.95 28.31 19.72
N LEU A 203 25.19 28.20 20.21
CA LEU A 203 25.90 29.27 20.92
C LEU A 203 26.08 30.55 20.07
N ASP A 204 26.06 30.40 18.74
CA ASP A 204 26.21 31.48 17.78
C ASP A 204 24.85 32.03 17.31
N GLY A 205 23.73 31.47 17.80
CA GLY A 205 22.36 31.88 17.51
C GLY A 205 21.77 31.32 16.22
N ASN A 206 22.42 30.34 15.59
CA ASN A 206 21.92 29.62 14.40
C ASN A 206 21.06 28.42 14.80
N ILE A 207 20.27 27.91 13.86
CA ILE A 207 19.40 26.76 14.11
C ILE A 207 20.24 25.47 14.26
N LEU A 208 20.08 24.80 15.39
CA LEU A 208 20.67 23.50 15.71
C LEU A 208 19.57 22.43 15.76
N ARG A 209 19.75 21.34 14.98
CA ARG A 209 18.80 20.22 14.92
C ARG A 209 19.42 18.97 15.50
N THR A 210 18.75 18.37 16.48
CA THR A 210 19.29 17.25 17.24
C THR A 210 18.24 16.17 17.43
N ILE A 211 18.71 14.92 17.49
CA ILE A 211 17.89 13.74 17.76
C ILE A 211 18.49 13.01 18.94
N SER A 212 17.64 12.61 19.88
CA SER A 212 18.00 11.75 21.00
C SER A 212 17.04 10.57 21.09
N VAL A 213 17.55 9.39 21.44
CA VAL A 213 16.75 8.16 21.56
C VAL A 213 16.85 7.62 22.98
N TYR A 214 15.72 7.58 23.68
CA TYR A 214 15.62 7.15 25.07
C TYR A 214 14.93 5.79 25.17
N ASP A 215 15.23 5.06 26.24
CA ASP A 215 14.65 3.75 26.52
C ASP A 215 13.33 3.94 27.29
N LEU A 216 12.25 3.28 26.86
CA LEU A 216 10.97 3.31 27.59
C LEU A 216 10.86 2.16 28.60
N GLU A 217 11.67 1.10 28.46
CA GLU A 217 11.65 -0.06 29.36
C GLU A 217 12.50 0.16 30.61
N SER A 218 12.15 -0.57 31.67
CA SER A 218 12.91 -0.61 32.91
C SER A 218 14.17 -1.47 32.77
N ASN A 219 15.26 -1.08 33.43
CA ASN A 219 16.51 -1.83 33.46
C ASN A 219 16.95 -2.14 34.89
N CYS A 220 17.29 -3.41 35.15
CA CYS A 220 17.88 -3.80 36.42
C CYS A 220 19.39 -3.55 36.40
N VAL A 221 19.87 -2.66 37.27
CA VAL A 221 21.29 -2.28 37.36
C VAL A 221 22.17 -3.48 37.74
N SER A 222 21.63 -4.42 38.51
CA SER A 222 22.40 -5.57 39.03
C SER A 222 22.60 -6.71 38.04
N CYS A 223 21.60 -7.02 37.19
CA CYS A 223 21.67 -8.16 36.27
C CYS A 223 21.57 -7.77 34.78
N GLY A 224 21.41 -6.47 34.49
CA GLY A 224 21.27 -5.94 33.14
C GLY A 224 19.96 -6.29 32.44
N TYR A 225 19.00 -6.93 33.12
CA TYR A 225 17.71 -7.29 32.52
C TYR A 225 16.93 -6.02 32.14
N ARG A 226 16.59 -5.93 30.86
CA ARG A 226 15.73 -4.90 30.27
C ARG A 226 14.35 -5.52 30.01
N GLY A 227 13.28 -4.82 30.36
CA GLY A 227 11.92 -5.28 30.13
C GLY A 227 10.88 -4.37 30.77
N GLU A 228 9.62 -4.70 30.55
CA GLU A 228 8.49 -4.06 31.23
C GLU A 228 8.29 -4.69 32.61
N PHE A 229 8.72 -3.98 33.66
CA PHE A 229 8.50 -4.36 35.06
C PHE A 229 8.65 -3.14 35.96
N THR A 230 8.03 -3.19 37.15
CA THR A 230 8.04 -2.12 38.15
C THR A 230 8.52 -2.66 39.49
N ASP A 231 9.29 -1.87 40.24
CA ASP A 231 9.75 -2.09 41.63
C ASP A 231 10.65 -3.30 41.92
N ILE A 232 10.44 -4.46 41.29
CA ILE A 232 11.19 -5.70 41.50
C ILE A 232 11.57 -6.33 40.16
N CYS A 233 12.85 -6.67 39.98
CA CYS A 233 13.32 -7.37 38.78
C CYS A 233 12.80 -8.82 38.74
N PRO A 234 12.11 -9.27 37.68
CA PRO A 234 11.55 -10.63 37.60
C PRO A 234 12.63 -11.71 37.51
N LYS A 235 13.84 -11.36 37.05
CA LYS A 235 14.95 -12.31 36.85
C LYS A 235 15.78 -12.56 38.11
N CYS A 236 15.99 -11.53 38.94
CA CYS A 236 16.91 -11.60 40.09
C CYS A 236 16.31 -11.14 41.42
N GLY A 237 15.08 -10.62 41.43
CA GLY A 237 14.38 -10.16 42.64
C GLY A 237 14.93 -8.88 43.27
N ASN A 238 15.89 -8.19 42.62
CA ASN A 238 16.45 -6.94 43.14
C ASN A 238 15.54 -5.73 42.84
N THR A 239 15.63 -4.70 43.68
CA THR A 239 14.85 -3.45 43.61
C THR A 239 15.64 -2.27 43.06
N ASP A 240 16.93 -2.45 42.75
CA ASP A 240 17.77 -1.43 42.10
C ASP A 240 17.48 -1.38 40.59
N ILE A 241 16.46 -0.61 40.25
CA ILE A 241 15.86 -0.53 38.91
C ILE A 241 15.94 0.91 38.43
N LYS A 242 16.47 1.08 37.23
CA LYS A 242 16.34 2.31 36.46
C LYS A 242 15.06 2.21 35.65
N GLU A 243 14.02 2.95 36.04
CA GLU A 243 12.79 3.05 35.27
C GLU A 243 13.06 3.73 33.90
N GLY A 244 12.12 3.57 32.96
CA GLY A 244 12.21 4.13 31.61
C GLY A 244 12.30 5.66 31.55
N TYR A 245 12.10 6.26 30.38
CA TYR A 245 12.17 7.73 30.23
C TYR A 245 11.15 8.49 31.11
N GLY A 246 11.64 9.38 31.97
CA GLY A 246 10.82 10.23 32.85
C GLY A 246 11.44 10.39 34.24
N ASN A 247 10.96 11.36 35.03
CA ASN A 247 11.24 11.45 36.46
C ASN A 247 9.98 11.13 37.27
N ASP A 248 10.10 10.35 38.35
CA ASP A 248 8.98 10.07 39.26
C ASP A 248 8.76 11.28 40.16
N THR A 249 7.64 11.96 39.96
CA THR A 249 7.35 13.21 40.67
C THR A 249 6.56 12.94 41.95
N ASN A 250 6.66 13.88 42.90
CA ASN A 250 5.82 13.87 44.10
C ASN A 250 4.47 14.57 43.88
N ILE A 251 4.06 14.79 42.64
CA ILE A 251 2.79 15.44 42.30
C ILE A 251 1.66 14.42 42.50
N PHE A 252 0.70 14.77 43.36
CA PHE A 252 -0.46 13.95 43.69
C PHE A 252 -1.75 14.68 43.35
N ILE A 253 -2.58 14.10 42.49
CA ILE A 253 -3.84 14.67 42.02
C ILE A 253 -5.00 13.95 42.70
N SER A 254 -5.91 14.72 43.29
CA SER A 254 -7.20 14.26 43.80
C SER A 254 -8.33 15.18 43.35
N ALA A 255 -9.56 14.64 43.30
CA ALA A 255 -10.76 15.40 42.96
C ALA A 255 -11.09 16.50 43.99
N ASP A 256 -10.61 16.38 45.23
CA ASP A 256 -10.90 17.35 46.29
C ASP A 256 -9.98 18.58 46.25
N GLU A 257 -8.79 18.48 45.63
CA GLU A 257 -7.76 19.53 45.71
C GLU A 257 -7.38 20.15 44.36
N LEU A 258 -7.18 19.34 43.32
CA LEU A 258 -6.46 19.73 42.10
C LEU A 258 -7.24 19.54 40.79
N SER A 259 -8.27 18.70 40.79
CA SER A 259 -9.12 18.44 39.61
C SER A 259 -10.58 18.78 39.89
N ASN A 260 -11.29 19.33 38.90
CA ASN A 260 -12.75 19.53 38.98
C ASN A 260 -13.51 18.23 38.65
N ASN A 261 -12.91 17.35 37.85
CA ASN A 261 -13.49 16.08 37.40
C ASN A 261 -12.37 15.13 36.95
N ILE A 262 -12.35 13.90 37.50
CA ILE A 262 -11.46 12.84 37.04
C ILE A 262 -12.33 11.75 36.43
N GLN A 263 -12.12 11.47 35.15
CA GLN A 263 -12.86 10.44 34.43
C GLN A 263 -11.96 9.22 34.19
N LEU A 264 -12.34 8.08 34.75
CA LEU A 264 -11.78 6.77 34.41
C LEU A 264 -12.67 6.13 33.35
N LYS A 265 -12.09 5.89 32.17
CA LYS A 265 -12.70 5.09 31.10
C LYS A 265 -11.92 3.79 30.96
N THR A 266 -12.64 2.71 30.71
CA THR A 266 -12.03 1.42 30.42
C THR A 266 -12.31 1.08 28.97
N ASP A 267 -11.26 0.81 28.19
CA ASP A 267 -11.45 0.36 26.81
C ASP A 267 -11.80 -1.13 26.79
N THR A 268 -13.08 -1.42 26.57
CA THR A 268 -13.57 -2.79 26.44
C THR A 268 -13.46 -3.35 25.03
N SER A 269 -13.14 -2.52 24.04
CA SER A 269 -13.17 -2.88 22.61
C SER A 269 -11.85 -3.45 22.11
N SER A 270 -10.74 -3.06 22.72
CA SER A 270 -9.39 -3.52 22.40
C SER A 270 -8.97 -4.81 23.11
N VAL A 271 -9.77 -5.32 24.05
CA VAL A 271 -9.42 -6.52 24.83
C VAL A 271 -9.44 -7.77 23.95
N LYS A 272 -8.31 -8.48 23.84
CA LYS A 272 -8.16 -9.76 23.12
C LYS A 272 -7.62 -10.84 24.04
N ASN A 273 -8.22 -12.02 23.99
CA ASN A 273 -7.84 -13.16 24.82
C ASN A 273 -7.41 -14.38 24.01
N CYS A 274 -7.34 -14.22 22.68
CA CYS A 274 -6.97 -15.25 21.73
C CYS A 274 -6.13 -14.62 20.62
N PHE A 275 -4.90 -15.09 20.45
CA PHE A 275 -4.05 -14.70 19.33
C PHE A 275 -3.85 -15.86 18.38
N LYS A 276 -4.03 -15.59 17.08
CA LYS A 276 -3.52 -16.43 16.01
C LYS A 276 -2.08 -15.99 15.69
N LEU A 277 -1.14 -16.92 15.80
CA LEU A 277 0.29 -16.68 15.64
C LEU A 277 0.74 -16.83 14.18
N GLU A 278 1.45 -15.82 13.66
CA GLU A 278 2.01 -15.80 12.31
C GLU A 278 3.43 -15.20 12.35
N ALA A 279 4.41 -15.91 11.79
CA ALA A 279 5.80 -15.43 11.71
C ALA A 279 6.12 -14.89 10.31
N GLY A 280 7.36 -14.43 10.10
CA GLY A 280 7.77 -13.79 8.84
C GLY A 280 7.76 -14.71 7.62
N ASP A 281 7.77 -16.03 7.83
CA ASP A 281 7.62 -17.02 6.76
C ASP A 281 6.81 -18.26 7.18
N ASP A 282 6.43 -19.06 6.19
CA ASP A 282 5.59 -20.25 6.34
C ASP A 282 6.26 -21.35 7.17
N LEU A 283 7.59 -21.51 7.04
CA LEU A 283 8.34 -22.54 7.76
C LEU A 283 8.47 -22.18 9.25
N MET A 284 8.74 -20.92 9.59
CA MET A 284 8.73 -20.44 10.97
C MET A 284 7.33 -20.53 11.58
N THR A 285 6.29 -20.15 10.84
CA THR A 285 4.89 -20.27 11.29
C THR A 285 4.50 -21.72 11.55
N ALA A 286 4.88 -22.65 10.66
CA ALA A 286 4.68 -24.08 10.87
C ALA A 286 5.48 -24.61 12.07
N THR A 287 6.68 -24.08 12.30
CA THR A 287 7.51 -24.44 13.46
C THR A 287 6.89 -23.97 14.76
N ILE A 288 6.33 -22.75 14.84
CA ILE A 288 5.59 -22.26 16.02
C ILE A 288 4.43 -23.20 16.37
N LYS A 289 3.65 -23.60 15.38
CA LYS A 289 2.58 -24.61 15.56
C LYS A 289 3.14 -25.94 16.08
N ASN A 290 4.32 -26.34 15.63
CA ASN A 290 5.01 -27.54 16.10
C ASN A 290 5.59 -27.40 17.50
N CYS A 291 5.87 -26.18 17.98
CA CYS A 291 6.35 -25.94 19.35
C CYS A 291 5.21 -26.01 20.37
N ASN A 292 3.97 -25.82 19.95
CA ASN A 292 2.80 -25.88 20.82
C ASN A 292 2.33 -27.33 21.04
N PRO A 293 2.30 -27.86 22.28
CA PRO A 293 1.88 -29.24 22.59
C PRO A 293 0.49 -29.62 22.09
N ASN A 294 -0.43 -28.65 21.98
CA ASN A 294 -1.79 -28.87 21.47
C ASN A 294 -1.88 -28.84 19.93
N GLY A 295 -0.77 -28.51 19.25
CA GLY A 295 -0.67 -28.46 17.79
C GLY A 295 -1.44 -27.32 17.14
N THR A 296 -1.85 -26.30 17.89
CA THR A 296 -2.55 -25.12 17.36
C THR A 296 -1.60 -23.94 17.21
N ASP A 297 -1.95 -23.05 16.28
CA ASP A 297 -1.39 -21.71 16.08
C ASP A 297 -2.12 -20.67 16.96
N TYR A 298 -2.91 -21.11 17.94
CA TYR A 298 -3.67 -20.24 18.82
C TYR A 298 -3.10 -20.21 20.22
N LEU A 299 -2.90 -19.02 20.73
CA LEU A 299 -2.54 -18.74 22.11
C LEU A 299 -3.74 -18.15 22.84
N TRP A 300 -3.98 -18.59 24.08
CA TRP A 300 -5.14 -18.17 24.87
C TRP A 300 -4.71 -17.65 26.23
N TYR A 301 -5.32 -16.55 26.68
CA TYR A 301 -5.17 -16.05 28.03
C TYR A 301 -6.42 -15.30 28.48
N PHE A 302 -6.99 -15.68 29.63
CA PHE A 302 -8.16 -15.04 30.21
C PHE A 302 -7.78 -14.29 31.49
N SER A 303 -8.13 -13.02 31.56
CA SER A 303 -7.99 -12.23 32.80
C SER A 303 -8.91 -12.78 33.90
N GLU A 304 -8.54 -12.53 35.17
CA GLU A 304 -9.29 -13.03 36.33
C GLU A 304 -10.77 -12.63 36.28
N ASN A 305 -11.05 -11.39 35.89
CA ASN A 305 -12.42 -10.86 35.74
C ASN A 305 -13.23 -11.61 34.67
N MET A 306 -12.61 -11.98 33.54
CA MET A 306 -13.29 -12.77 32.50
C MET A 306 -13.48 -14.21 32.95
N PHE A 307 -12.52 -14.75 33.69
CA PHE A 307 -12.57 -16.11 34.21
C PHE A 307 -13.68 -16.27 35.25
N GLU A 308 -13.91 -15.28 36.11
CA GLU A 308 -15.03 -15.24 37.07
C GLU A 308 -16.41 -15.22 36.38
N GLY A 309 -16.50 -14.66 35.18
CA GLY A 309 -17.73 -14.63 34.38
C GLY A 309 -18.13 -15.98 33.78
N MET A 310 -17.24 -16.97 33.76
CA MET A 310 -17.50 -18.31 33.23
C MET A 310 -18.20 -19.20 34.26
N SER A 311 -18.94 -20.22 33.81
CA SER A 311 -19.54 -21.23 34.69
C SER A 311 -18.47 -21.95 35.52
N THR A 312 -18.81 -22.33 36.76
CA THR A 312 -17.88 -23.05 37.64
C THR A 312 -17.40 -24.37 37.03
N GLU A 313 -18.25 -25.00 36.20
CA GLU A 313 -17.89 -26.22 35.46
C GLU A 313 -16.82 -25.94 34.41
N LEU A 314 -16.99 -24.88 33.59
CA LEU A 314 -16.02 -24.45 32.59
C LEU A 314 -14.69 -24.05 33.25
N GLN A 315 -14.74 -23.25 34.32
CA GLN A 315 -13.55 -22.82 35.07
C GLN A 315 -12.71 -24.01 35.58
N ASN A 316 -13.36 -25.01 36.19
CA ASN A 316 -12.67 -26.19 36.70
C ASN A 316 -12.06 -27.02 35.57
N LYS A 317 -12.74 -27.10 34.43
CA LYS A 317 -12.27 -27.88 33.27
C LYS A 317 -11.10 -27.21 32.56
N ILE A 318 -11.10 -25.87 32.44
CA ILE A 318 -9.96 -25.10 31.93
C ILE A 318 -8.75 -25.27 32.86
N LYS A 319 -8.90 -25.07 34.18
CA LYS A 319 -7.79 -25.27 35.15
C LYS A 319 -7.19 -26.68 35.08
N SER A 320 -8.04 -27.69 34.91
CA SER A 320 -7.62 -29.08 34.72
C SER A 320 -6.87 -29.27 33.40
N TYR A 321 -7.32 -28.64 32.32
CA TYR A 321 -6.63 -28.63 31.03
C TYR A 321 -5.27 -27.93 31.12
N ASP A 322 -5.18 -26.74 31.72
CA ASP A 322 -3.93 -25.98 31.86
C ASP A 322 -2.88 -26.76 32.68
N THR A 323 -3.34 -27.51 33.69
CA THR A 323 -2.47 -28.41 34.46
C THR A 323 -1.94 -29.56 33.60
N LEU A 324 -2.80 -30.14 32.76
CA LEU A 324 -2.42 -31.21 31.83
C LEU A 324 -1.47 -30.70 30.74
N TYR A 325 -1.76 -29.53 30.17
CA TYR A 325 -0.92 -28.85 29.20
C TYR A 325 0.47 -28.55 29.78
N SER A 326 0.52 -27.95 30.98
CA SER A 326 1.77 -27.65 31.69
C SER A 326 2.58 -28.91 32.00
N ASN A 327 1.91 -30.04 32.28
CA ASN A 327 2.56 -31.33 32.50
C ASN A 327 3.31 -31.78 31.25
N TYR A 328 2.65 -31.82 30.09
CA TYR A 328 3.28 -32.18 28.82
C TYR A 328 4.36 -31.19 28.38
N GLN A 329 4.16 -29.89 28.64
CA GLN A 329 5.13 -28.86 28.28
C GLN A 329 6.46 -29.00 29.03
N THR A 330 6.43 -29.36 30.32
CA THR A 330 7.62 -29.21 31.19
C THR A 330 8.13 -30.49 31.85
N ILE A 331 7.26 -31.42 32.25
CA ILE A 331 7.61 -32.51 33.18
C ILE A 331 7.28 -33.92 32.67
N TYR A 332 6.54 -34.05 31.57
CA TYR A 332 6.17 -35.35 31.01
C TYR A 332 7.39 -36.06 30.39
N GLU A 333 7.60 -37.32 30.75
CA GLU A 333 8.72 -38.13 30.26
C GLU A 333 8.27 -39.01 29.08
N TYR A 334 8.88 -38.82 27.92
CA TYR A 334 8.59 -39.54 26.69
C TYR A 334 9.47 -40.78 26.56
N ASN A 335 8.83 -41.95 26.51
CA ASN A 335 9.52 -43.23 26.36
C ASN A 335 9.70 -43.58 24.88
N LEU A 336 10.89 -43.35 24.34
CA LEU A 336 11.29 -43.81 23.00
C LEU A 336 11.75 -45.28 23.05
N ASP A 337 11.64 -45.99 21.94
CA ASP A 337 12.16 -47.36 21.82
C ASP A 337 13.69 -47.35 21.99
N ASN A 338 14.16 -47.90 23.12
CA ASN A 338 15.57 -47.90 23.47
C ASN A 338 16.44 -48.66 22.43
N GLN A 339 15.90 -49.67 21.73
CA GLN A 339 16.67 -50.37 20.70
C GLN A 339 16.90 -49.48 19.48
N LYS A 340 15.89 -48.70 19.07
CA LYS A 340 16.02 -47.77 17.96
C LYS A 340 16.89 -46.57 18.33
N LEU A 341 16.72 -46.03 19.53
CA LEU A 341 17.52 -44.93 20.07
C LEU A 341 19.03 -45.25 20.09
N VAL A 342 19.40 -46.46 20.54
CA VAL A 342 20.80 -46.91 20.53
C VAL A 342 21.34 -46.99 19.09
N LYS A 343 20.56 -47.49 18.13
CA LYS A 343 20.99 -47.55 16.72
C LYS A 343 21.20 -46.15 16.14
N TYR A 344 20.30 -45.21 16.41
CA TYR A 344 20.44 -43.81 16.00
C TYR A 344 21.71 -43.18 16.60
N ASN A 345 21.90 -43.29 17.92
CA ASN A 345 23.06 -42.70 18.59
C ASN A 345 24.40 -43.31 18.12
N ASN A 346 24.41 -44.59 17.73
CA ASN A 346 25.58 -45.21 17.09
C ASN A 346 25.87 -44.62 15.69
N LEU A 347 24.84 -44.25 14.92
CA LEU A 347 25.02 -43.57 13.64
C LEU A 347 25.53 -42.14 13.85
N VAL A 348 25.03 -41.43 14.86
CA VAL A 348 25.58 -40.11 15.25
C VAL A 348 27.07 -40.23 15.55
N ASP A 349 27.48 -41.20 16.37
CA ASP A 349 28.90 -41.45 16.67
C ASP A 349 29.74 -41.75 15.41
N LYS A 350 29.16 -42.42 14.41
CA LYS A 350 29.84 -42.71 13.14
C LYS A 350 30.06 -41.45 12.30
N TYR A 351 29.11 -40.51 12.30
CA TYR A 351 29.12 -39.37 11.39
C TYR A 351 29.53 -38.04 12.03
N ILE A 352 29.62 -37.96 13.36
CA ILE A 352 30.05 -36.75 14.09
C ILE A 352 31.45 -36.26 13.68
N THR A 353 32.31 -37.16 13.18
CA THR A 353 33.63 -36.79 12.64
C THR A 353 33.57 -36.03 11.32
N TYR A 354 32.44 -36.08 10.61
CA TYR A 354 32.20 -35.37 9.35
C TYR A 354 31.30 -34.14 9.54
N LYS A 355 30.54 -34.09 10.63
CA LYS A 355 29.62 -32.99 10.96
C LYS A 355 29.53 -32.84 12.49
N GLU A 356 30.18 -31.82 13.04
CA GLU A 356 30.34 -31.65 14.49
C GLU A 356 29.05 -31.26 15.22
N ASP A 357 28.04 -30.78 14.50
CA ASP A 357 26.74 -30.32 15.03
C ASP A 357 25.72 -31.45 15.26
N LEU A 358 26.06 -32.71 14.95
CA LEU A 358 25.17 -33.85 15.17
C LEU A 358 25.05 -34.17 16.67
N GLU A 359 23.82 -34.11 17.18
CA GLU A 359 23.53 -34.37 18.60
C GLU A 359 22.94 -35.76 18.83
N LYS A 360 23.32 -36.37 19.96
CA LYS A 360 22.67 -37.58 20.46
C LYS A 360 21.33 -37.25 21.12
N ILE A 361 20.40 -38.18 21.03
CA ILE A 361 19.12 -38.08 21.73
C ILE A 361 19.25 -38.83 23.08
N GLU A 362 19.03 -38.09 24.17
CA GLU A 362 19.00 -38.60 25.55
C GLU A 362 17.55 -38.69 26.09
N ASN A 363 17.37 -38.71 27.41
CA ASN A 363 16.03 -38.79 28.01
C ASN A 363 15.18 -37.58 27.63
N VAL A 364 14.01 -37.84 27.01
CA VAL A 364 13.15 -36.79 26.45
C VAL A 364 12.11 -36.38 27.48
N VAL A 365 12.38 -35.29 28.19
CA VAL A 365 11.46 -34.71 29.20
C VAL A 365 10.90 -33.39 28.69
N GLY A 366 9.58 -33.28 28.63
CA GLY A 366 8.85 -32.11 28.12
C GLY A 366 8.75 -32.11 26.59
N TYR A 367 7.65 -31.55 26.09
CA TYR A 367 7.35 -31.45 24.66
C TYR A 367 8.43 -30.71 23.86
N PRO A 368 9.07 -29.63 24.35
CA PRO A 368 10.15 -28.97 23.61
C PRO A 368 11.34 -29.90 23.30
N ASN A 369 11.72 -30.79 24.23
CA ASN A 369 12.80 -31.75 24.00
C ASN A 369 12.39 -32.89 23.05
N LEU A 370 11.10 -33.25 23.00
CA LEU A 370 10.56 -34.19 22.01
C LEU A 370 10.67 -33.58 20.61
N MET A 371 10.33 -32.31 20.46
CA MET A 371 10.45 -31.58 19.20
C MET A 371 11.90 -31.35 18.80
N LYS A 372 12.80 -31.05 19.75
CA LYS A 372 14.25 -31.03 19.49
C LYS A 372 14.73 -32.38 18.91
N SER A 373 14.27 -33.49 19.49
CA SER A 373 14.59 -34.83 19.00
C SER A 373 14.06 -35.07 17.58
N TYR A 374 12.85 -34.60 17.27
CA TYR A 374 12.28 -34.67 15.92
C TYR A 374 13.15 -33.96 14.88
N TYR A 375 13.55 -32.71 15.14
CA TYR A 375 14.37 -31.94 14.22
C TYR A 375 15.79 -32.49 14.09
N ASN A 376 16.39 -32.98 15.19
CA ASN A 376 17.68 -33.68 15.13
C ASN A 376 17.62 -34.92 14.20
N THR A 377 16.47 -35.63 14.13
CA THR A 377 16.30 -36.73 13.17
C THR A 377 16.16 -36.24 11.72
N ILE A 378 15.50 -35.11 11.47
CA ILE A 378 15.36 -34.49 10.14
C ILE A 378 16.71 -33.99 9.63
N ASP A 379 17.46 -33.27 10.46
CA ASP A 379 18.77 -32.74 10.08
C ASP A 379 19.72 -33.85 9.70
N PHE A 380 19.71 -34.93 10.49
CA PHE A 380 20.61 -36.04 10.24
C PHE A 380 20.22 -36.85 9.00
N SER A 381 18.92 -37.10 8.78
CA SER A 381 18.46 -37.77 7.55
C SER A 381 18.75 -36.91 6.32
N GLY A 382 18.44 -35.62 6.37
CA GLY A 382 18.72 -34.66 5.30
C GLY A 382 20.22 -34.56 4.98
N TYR A 383 21.08 -34.62 6.00
CA TYR A 383 22.52 -34.67 5.80
C TYR A 383 22.96 -35.92 5.03
N LEU A 384 22.50 -37.12 5.42
CA LEU A 384 22.86 -38.37 4.74
C LEU A 384 22.22 -38.52 3.35
N GLU A 385 21.08 -37.87 3.12
CA GLU A 385 20.37 -37.94 1.84
C GLU A 385 20.89 -36.93 0.82
N HIS A 386 21.19 -35.70 1.25
CA HIS A 386 21.48 -34.58 0.35
C HIS A 386 22.87 -33.97 0.52
N SER A 387 23.37 -33.81 1.76
CA SER A 387 24.45 -32.84 2.03
C SER A 387 25.83 -33.47 2.25
N LEU A 388 25.91 -34.73 2.68
CA LEU A 388 27.19 -35.39 2.94
C LEU A 388 28.03 -35.46 1.65
N MET A 389 29.13 -34.72 1.63
CA MET A 389 30.16 -34.78 0.61
C MET A 389 31.50 -34.23 1.17
N PRO A 390 32.65 -34.56 0.58
CA PRO A 390 33.91 -33.91 0.91
C PRO A 390 33.91 -32.43 0.51
N ASP A 391 34.61 -31.58 1.27
CA ASP A 391 34.85 -30.19 0.87
C ASP A 391 35.54 -30.12 -0.50
N ALA A 392 34.87 -29.50 -1.46
CA ALA A 392 35.32 -29.43 -2.83
C ALA A 392 35.73 -27.99 -3.15
N ASN A 393 36.94 -27.60 -2.76
CA ASN A 393 37.53 -26.37 -3.27
C ASN A 393 37.97 -26.62 -4.73
N LEU A 394 37.25 -26.10 -5.71
CA LEU A 394 37.77 -25.99 -7.07
C LEU A 394 38.91 -24.98 -7.07
N SER A 395 40.02 -25.32 -7.72
CA SER A 395 41.06 -24.35 -8.04
C SER A 395 40.54 -23.37 -9.10
N ASP A 396 40.82 -22.08 -8.93
CA ASP A 396 40.63 -21.08 -9.97
C ASP A 396 41.37 -21.49 -11.24
N THR A 397 40.70 -21.35 -12.38
CA THR A 397 41.26 -21.60 -13.71
C THR A 397 40.68 -20.56 -14.67
N SER A 398 41.36 -20.30 -15.79
CA SER A 398 40.91 -19.40 -16.86
C SER A 398 40.73 -20.11 -18.21
N ALA A 399 40.00 -19.52 -19.17
CA ALA A 399 39.85 -20.06 -20.52
C ALA A 399 41.21 -20.30 -21.23
N SER A 400 42.22 -19.47 -20.92
CA SER A 400 43.57 -19.63 -21.48
C SER A 400 44.31 -20.85 -20.93
N GLU A 401 44.14 -21.17 -19.64
CA GLU A 401 44.76 -22.34 -19.02
C GLU A 401 44.09 -23.63 -19.49
N GLN A 402 42.77 -23.61 -19.62
CA GLN A 402 41.99 -24.71 -20.19
C GLN A 402 42.37 -24.98 -21.67
N LEU A 403 42.62 -23.93 -22.45
CA LEU A 403 43.05 -24.05 -23.84
C LEU A 403 44.44 -24.69 -23.96
N ALA A 404 45.34 -24.45 -23.00
CA ALA A 404 46.66 -25.06 -22.96
C ALA A 404 46.62 -26.59 -22.76
N LEU A 405 45.51 -27.14 -22.27
CA LEU A 405 45.32 -28.60 -22.11
C LEU A 405 45.03 -29.30 -23.45
N LEU A 406 44.51 -28.58 -24.45
CA LEU A 406 44.14 -29.11 -25.77
C LEU A 406 45.36 -29.26 -26.70
N THR A 407 46.32 -30.09 -26.31
CA THR A 407 47.53 -30.38 -27.08
C THR A 407 47.41 -31.67 -27.90
N MET A 408 48.28 -31.83 -28.90
CA MET A 408 48.41 -33.07 -29.67
C MET A 408 48.61 -34.30 -28.77
N ALA A 409 49.37 -34.17 -27.67
CA ALA A 409 49.65 -35.27 -26.75
C ALA A 409 48.41 -35.74 -25.99
N ASN A 410 47.49 -34.82 -25.66
CA ASN A 410 46.28 -35.14 -24.90
C ASN A 410 45.10 -35.56 -25.81
N LEU A 411 45.06 -35.05 -27.04
CA LEU A 411 43.96 -35.31 -27.98
C LEU A 411 44.22 -36.49 -28.92
N SER A 412 45.49 -36.78 -29.27
CA SER A 412 45.82 -37.74 -30.33
C SER A 412 46.29 -39.11 -29.80
N PRO A 413 45.98 -40.23 -30.49
CA PRO A 413 45.05 -40.36 -31.62
C PRO A 413 43.57 -40.36 -31.22
N VAL A 414 42.68 -39.94 -32.13
CA VAL A 414 41.21 -40.04 -31.97
C VAL A 414 40.68 -41.22 -32.78
N ALA A 415 39.80 -42.04 -32.21
CA ALA A 415 39.29 -43.23 -32.88
C ALA A 415 37.87 -43.01 -33.40
N VAL A 416 37.57 -43.48 -34.61
CA VAL A 416 36.24 -43.46 -35.24
C VAL A 416 35.80 -44.89 -35.58
N THR A 417 34.49 -45.11 -35.75
CA THR A 417 33.92 -46.46 -35.98
C THR A 417 34.53 -47.18 -37.19
N ASP A 418 34.78 -46.45 -38.28
CA ASP A 418 35.39 -46.97 -39.49
C ASP A 418 36.06 -45.80 -40.23
N ILE A 419 37.38 -45.88 -40.39
CA ILE A 419 38.19 -44.81 -40.98
C ILE A 419 37.99 -44.69 -42.50
N SER A 420 37.54 -45.77 -43.16
CA SER A 420 37.37 -45.84 -44.61
C SER A 420 36.16 -45.03 -45.11
N VAL A 421 35.20 -44.78 -44.22
CA VAL A 421 33.94 -44.05 -44.51
C VAL A 421 33.78 -42.77 -43.68
N ALA A 422 34.76 -42.41 -42.86
CA ALA A 422 34.69 -41.25 -41.97
C ALA A 422 34.65 -39.92 -42.75
N SER A 423 33.56 -39.16 -42.59
CA SER A 423 33.43 -37.81 -43.12
C SER A 423 34.13 -36.77 -42.23
N LYS A 424 34.41 -35.59 -42.79
CA LYS A 424 34.93 -34.45 -42.03
C LYS A 424 34.08 -34.14 -40.79
N SER A 425 32.75 -34.11 -40.95
CA SER A 425 31.83 -33.81 -39.85
C SER A 425 31.85 -34.87 -38.73
N THR A 426 31.97 -36.16 -39.08
CA THR A 426 32.10 -37.25 -38.09
C THR A 426 33.41 -37.12 -37.29
N VAL A 427 34.50 -36.73 -37.96
CA VAL A 427 35.79 -36.50 -37.32
C VAL A 427 35.74 -35.24 -36.44
N ASP A 428 35.19 -34.12 -36.94
CA ASP A 428 35.01 -32.88 -36.17
C ASP A 428 34.21 -33.13 -34.87
N ASN A 429 33.09 -33.86 -34.97
CA ASN A 429 32.26 -34.17 -33.81
C ASN A 429 32.96 -35.09 -32.79
N THR A 430 33.78 -36.03 -33.27
CA THR A 430 34.55 -36.93 -32.40
C THR A 430 35.69 -36.18 -31.71
N VAL A 431 36.45 -35.35 -32.44
CA VAL A 431 37.49 -34.48 -31.88
C VAL A 431 36.92 -33.51 -30.86
N LEU A 432 35.80 -32.87 -31.17
CA LEU A 432 35.08 -31.99 -30.24
C LEU A 432 34.63 -32.73 -28.98
N SER A 433 34.16 -33.97 -29.12
CA SER A 433 33.74 -34.79 -27.98
C SER A 433 34.93 -35.13 -27.07
N VAL A 434 36.08 -35.47 -27.64
CA VAL A 434 37.31 -35.76 -26.85
C VAL A 434 37.85 -34.48 -26.20
N ALA A 435 37.78 -33.33 -26.88
CA ALA A 435 38.13 -32.04 -26.29
C ALA A 435 37.25 -31.72 -25.07
N LYS A 436 35.93 -31.91 -25.16
CA LYS A 436 34.98 -31.74 -24.03
C LYS A 436 35.28 -32.66 -22.84
N VAL A 437 35.88 -33.83 -23.07
CA VAL A 437 36.28 -34.76 -22.01
C VAL A 437 37.47 -34.24 -21.19
N ILE A 438 38.39 -33.51 -21.84
CA ILE A 438 39.63 -33.02 -21.23
C ILE A 438 39.41 -31.75 -20.40
N LEU A 439 38.49 -30.88 -20.85
CA LEU A 439 38.25 -29.58 -20.24
C LEU A 439 37.47 -29.66 -18.92
N ASP A 440 37.60 -28.64 -18.08
CA ASP A 440 36.72 -28.40 -16.93
C ASP A 440 35.26 -28.19 -17.40
N TYR A 441 34.29 -28.63 -16.60
CA TYR A 441 32.87 -28.60 -16.98
C TYR A 441 32.32 -27.17 -17.10
N ARG A 442 32.98 -26.19 -16.47
CA ARG A 442 32.62 -24.76 -16.51
C ARG A 442 32.95 -24.08 -17.85
N TYR A 443 33.55 -24.80 -18.79
CA TYR A 443 34.06 -24.23 -20.04
C TYR A 443 33.47 -24.94 -21.25
N ASP A 444 32.91 -24.12 -22.15
CA ASP A 444 32.45 -24.56 -23.45
C ASP A 444 33.58 -24.49 -24.47
N VAL A 445 33.61 -25.46 -25.38
CA VAL A 445 34.59 -25.55 -26.48
C VAL A 445 33.90 -25.63 -27.82
N GLU A 446 34.44 -24.86 -28.78
CA GLU A 446 34.01 -24.79 -30.16
C GLU A 446 35.19 -24.98 -31.11
N ILE A 447 34.95 -25.58 -32.27
CA ILE A 447 35.93 -25.65 -33.37
C ILE A 447 35.72 -24.43 -34.26
N VAL A 448 36.73 -23.56 -34.36
CA VAL A 448 36.66 -22.34 -35.19
C VAL A 448 36.94 -22.67 -36.65
N SER A 449 37.97 -23.47 -36.90
CA SER A 449 38.30 -23.94 -38.25
C SER A 449 38.93 -25.33 -38.19
N SER A 450 38.62 -26.17 -39.18
CA SER A 450 39.16 -27.52 -39.27
C SER A 450 39.29 -28.00 -40.71
N SER A 451 40.25 -28.92 -40.93
CA SER A 451 40.45 -29.67 -42.15
C SER A 451 40.76 -31.14 -41.81
N TYR A 452 40.31 -32.07 -42.67
CA TYR A 452 40.55 -33.50 -42.50
C TYR A 452 41.06 -34.11 -43.80
N SER A 453 42.22 -34.76 -43.74
CA SER A 453 42.83 -35.46 -44.88
C SER A 453 42.46 -36.94 -44.86
N THR A 454 41.67 -37.39 -45.83
CA THR A 454 41.26 -38.80 -45.97
C THR A 454 42.37 -39.75 -46.43
N LYS A 455 43.49 -39.21 -46.95
CA LYS A 455 44.65 -40.01 -47.39
C LYS A 455 45.70 -40.19 -46.29
N GLY A 456 45.80 -39.23 -45.38
CA GLY A 456 46.73 -39.25 -44.26
C GLY A 456 46.07 -39.57 -42.92
N HIS A 457 44.74 -39.52 -42.85
CA HIS A 457 43.92 -39.61 -41.64
C HIS A 457 44.36 -38.62 -40.55
N ILE A 458 44.61 -37.38 -40.99
CA ILE A 458 45.07 -36.28 -40.14
C ILE A 458 43.99 -35.22 -40.11
N TRP A 459 43.57 -34.85 -38.91
CA TRP A 459 42.74 -33.68 -38.62
C TRP A 459 43.63 -32.52 -38.18
N GLU A 460 43.41 -31.34 -38.74
CA GLU A 460 44.09 -30.11 -38.35
C GLU A 460 43.06 -29.00 -38.16
N GLY A 461 43.03 -28.38 -36.99
CA GLY A 461 42.09 -27.32 -36.66
C GLY A 461 42.40 -26.60 -35.35
N ASN A 462 41.62 -25.58 -35.01
CA ASN A 462 41.81 -24.78 -33.81
C ASN A 462 40.52 -24.64 -32.99
N PHE A 463 40.69 -24.46 -31.67
CA PHE A 463 39.61 -24.40 -30.70
C PHE A 463 39.43 -22.99 -30.11
N LYS A 464 38.19 -22.65 -29.80
CA LYS A 464 37.79 -21.52 -28.96
C LYS A 464 37.20 -22.08 -27.67
N ILE A 465 37.60 -21.53 -26.53
CA ILE A 465 37.07 -21.87 -25.21
C ILE A 465 36.45 -20.62 -24.60
N THR A 466 35.28 -20.77 -24.01
CA THR A 466 34.54 -19.71 -23.33
C THR A 466 34.02 -20.24 -22.00
N ASN A 467 34.14 -19.45 -20.92
CA ASN A 467 33.56 -19.79 -19.63
C ASN A 467 32.03 -19.68 -19.69
N SER A 468 31.32 -20.70 -19.21
CA SER A 468 29.85 -20.77 -19.28
C SER A 468 29.14 -19.79 -18.32
N SER A 469 29.86 -19.18 -17.37
CA SER A 469 29.32 -18.18 -16.43
C SER A 469 29.83 -16.76 -16.69
N ASP A 470 30.93 -16.59 -17.43
CA ASP A 470 31.51 -15.31 -17.80
C ASP A 470 31.88 -15.31 -19.29
N GLU A 471 31.02 -14.69 -20.11
CA GLU A 471 31.21 -14.65 -21.56
C GLU A 471 32.47 -13.86 -21.98
N GLU A 472 33.03 -13.01 -21.10
CA GLU A 472 34.24 -12.23 -21.36
C GLU A 472 35.53 -13.06 -21.17
N ASP A 473 35.50 -14.15 -20.37
CA ASP A 473 36.62 -15.10 -20.27
C ASP A 473 36.62 -16.08 -21.45
N THR A 474 37.23 -15.65 -22.55
CA THR A 474 37.33 -16.40 -23.80
C THR A 474 38.79 -16.47 -24.31
N ALA A 475 39.22 -17.65 -24.76
CA ALA A 475 40.53 -17.85 -25.39
C ALA A 475 40.43 -18.62 -26.71
N THR A 476 41.21 -18.23 -27.72
CA THR A 476 41.27 -18.93 -29.03
C THR A 476 42.70 -19.37 -29.32
N GLY A 477 42.87 -20.65 -29.66
CA GLY A 477 44.19 -21.28 -29.86
C GLY A 477 44.68 -21.30 -31.31
N ASN A 478 45.93 -21.74 -31.45
CA ASN A 478 46.56 -22.07 -32.73
C ASN A 478 46.10 -23.45 -33.24
N ASN A 479 46.42 -23.77 -34.50
CA ASN A 479 46.11 -25.07 -35.08
C ASN A 479 46.82 -26.22 -34.35
N VAL A 480 46.08 -27.27 -34.05
CA VAL A 480 46.56 -28.54 -33.50
C VAL A 480 46.35 -29.65 -34.52
N VAL A 481 47.35 -30.52 -34.65
CA VAL A 481 47.32 -31.68 -35.53
C VAL A 481 46.96 -32.93 -34.72
N ILE A 482 45.98 -33.70 -35.18
CA ILE A 482 45.45 -34.90 -34.51
C ILE A 482 45.40 -36.06 -35.51
N TYR A 483 46.05 -37.18 -35.18
CA TYR A 483 45.92 -38.43 -35.93
C TYR A 483 44.60 -39.14 -35.61
N VAL A 484 43.91 -39.61 -36.66
CA VAL A 484 42.65 -40.35 -36.56
C VAL A 484 42.91 -41.83 -36.90
N ASN A 485 42.35 -42.75 -36.13
CA ASN A 485 42.42 -44.19 -36.39
C ASN A 485 41.06 -44.89 -36.22
N ASP A 486 41.01 -46.20 -36.42
CA ASP A 486 39.87 -47.10 -36.22
C ASP A 486 40.11 -48.11 -35.08
N ASP A 487 40.93 -47.73 -34.09
CA ASP A 487 41.17 -48.57 -32.91
C ASP A 487 39.89 -48.70 -32.08
N TYR A 488 39.30 -49.88 -32.15
CA TYR A 488 38.03 -50.19 -31.52
C TYR A 488 38.05 -50.06 -29.98
N GLU A 489 39.15 -50.46 -29.30
CA GLU A 489 39.27 -50.29 -27.84
C GLU A 489 39.25 -48.81 -27.45
N LYS A 490 39.97 -48.00 -28.23
CA LYS A 490 40.05 -46.55 -28.00
C LYS A 490 38.73 -45.85 -28.32
N TYR A 491 38.04 -46.25 -29.37
CA TYR A 491 36.72 -45.73 -29.73
C TYR A 491 35.69 -45.99 -28.63
N VAL A 492 35.69 -47.20 -28.06
CA VAL A 492 34.81 -47.54 -26.93
C VAL A 492 35.17 -46.71 -25.69
N LYS A 493 36.45 -46.62 -25.32
CA LYS A 493 36.91 -45.79 -24.18
C LYS A 493 36.50 -44.33 -24.31
N GLN A 494 36.64 -43.75 -25.50
CA GLN A 494 36.22 -42.36 -25.77
C GLN A 494 34.72 -42.13 -25.55
N LYS A 495 33.87 -43.12 -25.89
CA LYS A 495 32.44 -43.05 -25.57
C LYS A 495 32.15 -43.13 -24.07
N LEU A 496 32.87 -43.97 -23.34
CA LEU A 496 32.73 -44.09 -21.88
C LEU A 496 33.16 -42.81 -21.17
N ASP A 497 34.32 -42.27 -21.51
CA ASP A 497 34.83 -41.03 -20.92
C ASP A 497 33.88 -39.85 -21.18
N LYS A 498 33.29 -39.80 -22.38
CA LYS A 498 32.24 -38.83 -22.72
C LYS A 498 30.99 -38.98 -21.86
N ALA A 499 30.54 -40.22 -21.62
CA ALA A 499 29.38 -40.49 -20.79
C ALA A 499 29.61 -40.10 -19.33
N LEU A 500 30.79 -40.41 -18.77
CA LEU A 500 31.16 -40.02 -17.42
C LEU A 500 31.29 -38.50 -17.28
N LYS A 501 31.96 -37.83 -18.23
CA LYS A 501 32.17 -36.39 -18.19
C LYS A 501 30.86 -35.60 -18.30
N LYS A 502 29.88 -36.09 -19.06
CA LYS A 502 28.55 -35.46 -19.15
C LYS A 502 27.85 -35.38 -17.77
N SER A 503 28.23 -36.26 -16.85
CA SER A 503 27.71 -36.31 -15.50
C SER A 503 28.56 -35.53 -14.49
N ASP A 504 29.74 -35.03 -14.87
CA ASP A 504 30.52 -34.09 -14.04
C ASP A 504 29.73 -32.77 -13.96
N LYS A 505 29.17 -32.49 -12.79
CA LYS A 505 28.45 -31.25 -12.46
C LYS A 505 28.86 -30.84 -11.06
N GLU A 506 28.92 -29.53 -10.81
CA GLU A 506 29.41 -28.94 -9.55
C GLU A 506 30.90 -29.29 -9.30
N ASP A 507 31.40 -29.03 -8.10
CA ASP A 507 32.82 -29.15 -7.72
C ASP A 507 33.35 -30.60 -7.65
N LEU A 508 32.63 -31.57 -8.22
CA LEU A 508 32.85 -33.00 -8.09
C LEU A 508 33.09 -33.70 -9.44
N SER A 509 34.27 -34.28 -9.62
CA SER A 509 34.63 -35.05 -10.81
C SER A 509 34.22 -36.53 -10.68
N ILE A 510 33.04 -36.87 -11.22
CA ILE A 510 32.58 -38.27 -11.38
C ILE A 510 33.58 -39.03 -12.25
N SER A 511 34.03 -38.43 -13.36
CA SER A 511 35.07 -39.00 -14.20
C SER A 511 36.38 -39.27 -13.44
N GLY A 512 36.76 -38.41 -12.49
CA GLY A 512 37.89 -38.59 -11.59
C GLY A 512 37.70 -39.75 -10.60
N LEU A 513 36.50 -39.88 -10.01
CA LEU A 513 36.15 -41.00 -9.15
C LEU A 513 36.28 -42.34 -9.88
N PHE A 514 35.75 -42.43 -11.11
CA PHE A 514 35.78 -43.68 -11.90
C PHE A 514 37.17 -44.04 -12.44
N LYS A 515 38.14 -43.12 -12.43
CA LYS A 515 39.56 -43.39 -12.75
C LYS A 515 40.33 -44.05 -11.60
N LYS A 516 39.80 -44.03 -10.37
CA LYS A 516 40.42 -44.70 -9.22
C LYS A 516 40.42 -46.21 -9.37
N GLU A 517 41.42 -46.84 -8.74
CA GLU A 517 41.48 -48.29 -8.53
C GLU A 517 40.30 -48.76 -7.67
N TYR A 518 39.95 -50.05 -7.76
CA TYR A 518 38.71 -50.57 -7.17
C TYR A 518 38.60 -50.35 -5.65
N ASP A 519 39.69 -50.55 -4.90
CA ASP A 519 39.68 -50.40 -3.43
C ASP A 519 39.55 -48.94 -2.99
N ASP A 520 40.27 -48.03 -3.66
CA ASP A 520 40.18 -46.58 -3.42
C ASP A 520 38.80 -46.03 -3.80
N PHE A 521 38.24 -46.53 -4.92
CA PHE A 521 36.88 -46.23 -5.35
C PHE A 521 35.87 -46.61 -4.25
N CYS A 522 35.96 -47.83 -3.71
CA CYS A 522 35.05 -48.29 -2.64
C CYS A 522 35.16 -47.46 -1.36
N ASN A 523 36.36 -46.99 -1.01
CA ASN A 523 36.55 -46.13 0.17
C ASN A 523 36.02 -44.71 -0.04
N GLU A 524 36.14 -44.17 -1.25
CA GLU A 524 35.65 -42.82 -1.56
C GLU A 524 34.11 -42.76 -1.54
N LEU A 525 33.41 -43.80 -1.98
CA LEU A 525 31.94 -43.88 -1.96
C LEU A 525 31.34 -43.61 -0.57
N LYS A 526 32.03 -44.01 0.50
CA LYS A 526 31.55 -43.85 1.88
C LYS A 526 31.35 -42.39 2.30
N LYS A 527 31.97 -41.44 1.59
CA LYS A 527 31.95 -40.01 1.92
C LYS A 527 30.83 -39.23 1.22
N TYR A 528 29.94 -39.91 0.51
CA TYR A 528 28.88 -39.27 -0.27
C TYR A 528 27.49 -39.61 0.24
N CYS A 529 26.56 -38.67 0.07
CA CYS A 529 25.15 -38.81 0.37
C CYS A 529 24.43 -39.74 -0.63
N LEU A 530 23.24 -40.20 -0.26
CA LEU A 530 22.44 -41.14 -1.06
C LEU A 530 22.20 -40.64 -2.49
N ASN A 531 21.83 -39.37 -2.66
CA ASN A 531 21.49 -38.81 -3.98
C ASN A 531 22.72 -38.71 -4.90
N ARG A 532 23.90 -38.42 -4.33
CA ARG A 532 25.16 -38.45 -5.09
C ARG A 532 25.54 -39.88 -5.47
N LEU A 533 25.36 -40.86 -4.58
CA LEU A 533 25.57 -42.27 -4.90
C LEU A 533 24.64 -42.78 -6.02
N LYS A 534 23.36 -42.37 -6.02
CA LYS A 534 22.41 -42.64 -7.12
C LYS A 534 22.91 -42.04 -8.44
N SER A 535 23.40 -40.79 -8.40
CA SER A 535 24.00 -40.13 -9.58
C SER A 535 25.21 -40.90 -10.13
N PHE A 536 26.06 -41.46 -9.25
CA PHE A 536 27.17 -42.33 -9.67
C PHE A 536 26.69 -43.65 -10.26
N ALA A 537 25.61 -44.24 -9.73
CA ALA A 537 25.01 -45.45 -10.27
C ALA A 537 24.47 -45.22 -11.69
N ASP A 538 23.76 -44.11 -11.92
CA ASP A 538 23.22 -43.74 -13.22
C ASP A 538 24.34 -43.52 -14.25
N ALA A 539 25.41 -42.81 -13.87
CA ALA A 539 26.58 -42.63 -14.73
C ALA A 539 27.28 -43.95 -15.06
N CYS A 540 27.38 -44.86 -14.10
CA CYS A 540 27.93 -46.20 -14.31
C CYS A 540 27.04 -47.06 -15.21
N GLN A 541 25.72 -46.97 -15.05
CA GLN A 541 24.75 -47.70 -15.85
C GLN A 541 24.79 -47.23 -17.30
N ALA A 542 24.87 -45.92 -17.55
CA ALA A 542 25.06 -45.38 -18.88
C ALA A 542 26.33 -45.91 -19.58
N CYS A 543 27.43 -46.09 -18.82
CA CYS A 543 28.64 -46.71 -19.33
C CYS A 543 28.43 -48.19 -19.68
N ILE A 544 27.70 -48.94 -18.85
CA ILE A 544 27.36 -50.35 -19.09
C ILE A 544 26.45 -50.48 -20.32
N ASP A 545 25.48 -49.59 -20.49
CA ASP A 545 24.58 -49.59 -21.65
C ASP A 545 25.35 -49.35 -22.95
N ILE A 546 26.30 -48.40 -22.96
CA ILE A 546 27.22 -48.20 -24.09
C ILE A 546 28.02 -49.48 -24.37
N LEU A 547 28.53 -50.16 -23.34
CA LEU A 547 29.28 -51.41 -23.52
C LEU A 547 28.40 -52.55 -24.09
N ILE A 548 27.12 -52.58 -23.75
CA ILE A 548 26.14 -53.52 -24.31
C ILE A 548 25.83 -53.17 -25.78
N GLU A 549 25.57 -51.90 -26.09
CA GLU A 549 25.34 -51.43 -27.46
C GLU A 549 26.51 -51.72 -28.40
N GLN A 550 27.74 -51.73 -27.86
CA GLN A 550 28.95 -52.08 -28.62
C GLN A 550 29.23 -53.60 -28.63
N ASP A 551 28.38 -54.48 -28.08
CA ASP A 551 28.61 -55.95 -27.97
C ASP A 551 29.89 -56.35 -27.18
N VAL A 552 30.35 -55.48 -26.28
CA VAL A 552 31.48 -55.75 -25.36
C VAL A 552 31.03 -56.59 -24.16
N SER A 553 29.72 -56.64 -23.89
CA SER A 553 29.12 -57.38 -22.77
C SER A 553 28.97 -58.89 -23.00
N ASN A 554 29.20 -59.39 -24.21
CA ASN A 554 29.00 -60.80 -24.54
C ASN A 554 30.29 -61.63 -24.32
N PRO A 555 30.36 -62.50 -23.30
CA PRO A 555 31.56 -63.27 -23.01
C PRO A 555 31.94 -64.25 -24.14
N ASN A 556 30.96 -64.66 -24.98
CA ASN A 556 31.21 -65.58 -26.10
C ASN A 556 31.80 -64.86 -27.32
N THR A 557 31.46 -63.59 -27.55
CA THR A 557 32.05 -62.76 -28.63
C THR A 557 33.56 -62.58 -28.41
N TRP A 558 33.99 -62.52 -27.14
CA TRP A 558 35.39 -62.29 -26.76
C TRP A 558 36.11 -63.56 -26.27
N ALA A 559 35.45 -64.73 -26.30
CA ALA A 559 36.02 -66.00 -25.85
C ALA A 559 37.14 -66.48 -26.79
N GLY A 560 38.35 -66.65 -26.26
CA GLY A 560 39.51 -67.18 -27.01
C GLY A 560 40.53 -66.14 -27.49
N THR A 561 40.31 -64.85 -27.23
CA THR A 561 41.26 -63.75 -27.52
C THR A 561 42.47 -63.71 -26.58
N ASP A 562 42.46 -64.49 -25.49
CA ASP A 562 43.54 -64.54 -24.48
C ASP A 562 44.78 -65.38 -24.87
N LYS A 563 44.95 -65.74 -26.15
CA LYS A 563 46.14 -66.50 -26.60
C LYS A 563 46.77 -65.91 -27.84
N THR A 564 47.79 -65.08 -27.63
CA THR A 564 48.99 -64.94 -28.49
C THR A 564 48.71 -65.00 -30.00
N SER A 565 47.71 -64.27 -30.48
CA SER A 565 47.51 -64.04 -31.91
C SER A 565 48.39 -62.88 -32.32
N SER A 566 49.09 -63.02 -33.44
CA SER A 566 49.97 -62.02 -34.05
C SER A 566 49.26 -60.71 -34.49
N SER A 567 48.02 -60.49 -34.04
CA SER A 567 47.14 -59.35 -34.32
C SER A 567 46.54 -58.70 -33.06
N GLY A 568 47.13 -58.88 -31.87
CA GLY A 568 47.04 -57.92 -30.75
C GLY A 568 45.67 -57.57 -30.14
N GLU A 569 44.55 -58.20 -30.50
CA GLU A 569 43.23 -57.86 -29.95
C GLU A 569 43.08 -58.37 -28.52
N SER A 570 42.79 -57.44 -27.61
CA SER A 570 42.71 -57.71 -26.19
C SER A 570 41.27 -57.98 -25.74
N ASN A 571 41.06 -58.89 -24.78
CA ASN A 571 39.73 -59.27 -24.30
C ASN A 571 39.01 -58.09 -23.61
N LEU A 572 38.20 -57.35 -24.37
CA LEU A 572 37.51 -56.13 -23.90
C LEU A 572 36.42 -56.42 -22.87
N TYR A 573 35.82 -57.61 -22.91
CA TYR A 573 34.87 -58.05 -21.87
C TYR A 573 35.53 -58.05 -20.48
N THR A 574 36.73 -58.66 -20.37
CA THR A 574 37.46 -58.72 -19.09
C THR A 574 38.08 -57.38 -18.71
N LYS A 575 38.56 -56.59 -19.69
CA LYS A 575 39.26 -55.31 -19.45
C LYS A 575 38.35 -54.11 -19.20
N LEU A 576 37.17 -54.06 -19.81
CA LEU A 576 36.27 -52.89 -19.75
C LEU A 576 34.93 -53.25 -19.11
N TYR A 577 34.27 -54.34 -19.52
CA TYR A 577 32.93 -54.65 -19.00
C TYR A 577 32.93 -55.10 -17.52
N ILE A 578 33.80 -56.04 -17.14
CA ILE A 578 33.87 -56.55 -15.75
C ILE A 578 34.17 -55.43 -14.72
N PRO A 579 35.16 -54.53 -14.92
CA PRO A 579 35.44 -53.46 -13.97
C PRO A 579 34.26 -52.52 -13.70
N TYR A 580 33.54 -52.08 -14.75
CA TYR A 580 32.37 -51.23 -14.58
C TYR A 580 31.21 -51.97 -13.91
N ARG A 581 31.03 -53.27 -14.21
CA ARG A 581 30.04 -54.09 -13.51
C ARG A 581 30.34 -54.26 -12.02
N ASN A 582 31.61 -54.47 -11.66
CA ASN A 582 32.05 -54.54 -10.27
C ASN A 582 31.90 -53.20 -9.55
N LYS A 583 32.20 -52.08 -10.22
CA LYS A 583 31.99 -50.73 -9.68
C LYS A 583 30.49 -50.45 -9.45
N LEU A 584 29.61 -50.82 -10.38
CA LEU A 584 28.15 -50.70 -10.17
C LEU A 584 27.69 -51.49 -8.94
N ASN A 585 28.14 -52.74 -8.78
CA ASN A 585 27.79 -53.55 -7.60
C ASN A 585 28.28 -52.91 -6.29
N ALA A 586 29.47 -52.30 -6.30
CA ALA A 586 30.00 -51.58 -5.14
C ALA A 586 29.15 -50.33 -4.80
N ILE A 587 28.77 -49.54 -5.81
CA ILE A 587 27.86 -48.39 -5.62
C ILE A 587 26.51 -48.87 -5.06
N GLN A 588 25.92 -49.91 -5.63
CA GLN A 588 24.64 -50.46 -5.16
C GLN A 588 24.72 -51.00 -3.72
N SER A 589 25.85 -51.58 -3.34
CA SER A 589 26.09 -52.04 -1.96
C SER A 589 26.14 -50.87 -0.98
N GLU A 590 26.82 -49.77 -1.34
CA GLU A 590 26.88 -48.56 -0.52
C GLU A 590 25.52 -47.82 -0.48
N ILE A 591 24.78 -47.76 -1.59
CA ILE A 591 23.39 -47.25 -1.63
C ILE A 591 22.51 -48.03 -0.66
N THR A 592 22.60 -49.36 -0.68
CA THR A 592 21.80 -50.22 0.21
C THR A 592 22.18 -49.98 1.67
N LEU A 593 23.47 -49.84 1.97
CA LEU A 593 23.93 -49.49 3.31
C LEU A 593 23.35 -48.13 3.74
N ARG A 594 23.45 -47.10 2.89
CA ARG A 594 22.98 -45.75 3.18
C ARG A 594 21.46 -45.69 3.37
N GLN A 595 20.71 -46.44 2.57
CA GLN A 595 19.27 -46.57 2.71
C GLN A 595 18.91 -47.21 4.06
N ASN A 596 19.58 -48.30 4.47
CA ASN A 596 19.34 -48.92 5.77
C ASN A 596 19.66 -47.97 6.95
N GLU A 597 20.66 -47.12 6.81
CA GLU A 597 21.00 -46.09 7.82
C GLU A 597 19.91 -45.01 7.89
N LEU A 598 19.41 -44.54 6.74
CA LEU A 598 18.27 -43.61 6.68
C LEU A 598 16.98 -44.22 7.22
N ASP A 599 16.71 -45.49 6.92
CA ASP A 599 15.56 -46.22 7.43
C ASP A 599 15.62 -46.31 8.97
N THR A 600 16.82 -46.51 9.54
CA THR A 600 17.03 -46.50 11.00
C THR A 600 16.69 -45.15 11.64
N ILE A 601 17.05 -44.04 10.97
CA ILE A 601 16.73 -42.68 11.44
C ILE A 601 15.23 -42.41 11.31
N THR A 602 14.65 -42.75 10.15
CA THR A 602 13.21 -42.60 9.86
C THR A 602 12.35 -43.43 10.81
N ASP A 603 12.78 -44.62 11.19
CA ASP A 603 12.08 -45.48 12.16
C ASP A 603 11.97 -44.84 13.55
N LEU A 604 13.02 -44.14 14.00
CA LEU A 604 12.98 -43.38 15.26
C LEU A 604 12.15 -42.10 15.11
N GLN A 605 12.28 -41.41 13.97
CA GLN A 605 11.49 -40.23 13.65
C GLN A 605 9.98 -40.55 13.70
N ASN A 606 9.57 -41.70 13.16
CA ASN A 606 8.18 -42.16 13.19
C ASN A 606 7.66 -42.40 14.63
N ASP A 607 8.50 -42.88 15.55
CA ASP A 607 8.14 -43.01 16.96
C ASP A 607 7.93 -41.63 17.60
N VAL A 608 8.83 -40.68 17.32
CA VAL A 608 8.71 -39.28 17.78
C VAL A 608 7.44 -38.63 17.23
N ILE A 609 7.13 -38.80 15.94
CA ILE A 609 5.89 -38.33 15.31
C ILE A 609 4.67 -38.95 15.99
N THR A 610 4.70 -40.25 16.30
CA THR A 610 3.59 -40.94 16.96
C THR A 610 3.35 -40.39 18.36
N LEU A 611 4.42 -40.16 19.14
CA LEU A 611 4.33 -39.54 20.47
C LEU A 611 3.84 -38.08 20.39
N ARG A 612 4.28 -37.32 19.39
CA ARG A 612 3.80 -35.97 19.10
C ARG A 612 2.30 -35.98 18.83
N ASN A 613 1.84 -36.80 17.88
CA ASN A 613 0.42 -36.88 17.50
C ASN A 613 -0.44 -37.34 18.68
N THR A 614 0.04 -38.31 19.47
CA THR A 614 -0.66 -38.76 20.69
C THR A 614 -0.78 -37.64 21.73
N THR A 615 0.27 -36.83 21.90
CA THR A 615 0.24 -35.67 22.79
C THR A 615 -0.78 -34.64 22.31
N GLN A 616 -0.76 -34.31 21.03
CA GLN A 616 -1.70 -33.37 20.42
C GLN A 616 -3.14 -33.86 20.52
N ASP A 617 -3.38 -35.15 20.30
CA ASP A 617 -4.71 -35.78 20.46
C ASP A 617 -5.21 -35.72 21.92
N ASN A 618 -4.32 -35.91 22.89
CA ASN A 618 -4.63 -35.79 24.31
C ASN A 618 -4.89 -34.34 24.74
N LEU A 619 -4.24 -33.38 24.08
CA LEU A 619 -4.37 -31.94 24.31
C LEU A 619 -5.36 -31.26 23.35
N ASN A 620 -6.15 -32.02 22.60
CA ASN A 620 -7.19 -31.46 21.75
C ASN A 620 -8.27 -30.80 22.62
N PHE A 621 -8.24 -29.47 22.66
CA PHE A 621 -9.04 -28.67 23.56
C PHE A 621 -10.55 -28.80 23.32
N GLU A 622 -10.97 -28.82 22.05
CA GLU A 622 -12.38 -28.98 21.66
C GLU A 622 -12.94 -30.32 22.14
N LYS A 623 -12.17 -31.39 21.93
CA LYS A 623 -12.52 -32.74 22.40
C LYS A 623 -12.52 -32.84 23.93
N TYR A 624 -11.61 -32.13 24.60
CA TYR A 624 -11.51 -32.11 26.06
C TYR A 624 -12.72 -31.42 26.71
N LEU A 625 -13.10 -30.23 26.21
CA LEU A 625 -14.24 -29.48 26.73
C LEU A 625 -15.59 -30.15 26.42
N GLY A 626 -15.77 -30.67 25.21
CA GLY A 626 -17.07 -31.16 24.72
C GLY A 626 -18.00 -30.01 24.28
N THR A 627 -19.04 -30.34 23.51
CA THR A 627 -19.82 -29.37 22.73
C THR A 627 -20.44 -28.22 23.54
N ASP A 628 -21.06 -28.52 24.68
CA ASP A 628 -21.80 -27.50 25.46
C ASP A 628 -20.87 -26.49 26.13
N LEU A 629 -19.80 -26.97 26.78
CA LEU A 629 -18.78 -26.10 27.41
C LEU A 629 -17.94 -25.37 26.37
N LEU A 630 -17.73 -25.96 25.18
CA LEU A 630 -17.04 -25.30 24.07
C LEU A 630 -17.86 -24.12 23.51
N ASN A 631 -19.19 -24.25 23.41
CA ASN A 631 -20.06 -23.15 23.01
C ASN A 631 -20.02 -22.00 24.02
N GLU A 632 -20.02 -22.32 25.31
CA GLU A 632 -19.83 -21.33 26.38
C GLU A 632 -18.46 -20.65 26.24
N PHE A 633 -17.38 -21.44 26.14
CA PHE A 633 -16.02 -20.92 25.95
C PHE A 633 -15.91 -19.97 24.74
N ASN A 634 -16.47 -20.38 23.59
CA ASN A 634 -16.46 -19.59 22.36
C ASN A 634 -17.23 -18.26 22.49
N SER A 635 -18.20 -18.16 23.41
CA SER A 635 -18.89 -16.88 23.67
C SER A 635 -17.99 -15.83 24.32
N PHE A 636 -16.90 -16.25 24.97
CA PHE A 636 -15.89 -15.38 25.55
C PHE A 636 -14.72 -15.10 24.59
N ARG A 637 -14.66 -15.70 23.40
CA ARG A 637 -13.55 -15.53 22.44
C ARG A 637 -13.49 -14.10 21.91
N ARG A 638 -12.32 -13.49 22.03
CA ARG A 638 -11.97 -12.18 21.48
C ARG A 638 -10.63 -12.31 20.78
N GLU A 639 -10.71 -12.49 19.47
CA GLU A 639 -9.56 -12.87 18.64
C GLU A 639 -8.86 -11.66 18.02
N ASP A 640 -7.54 -11.82 17.87
CA ASP A 640 -6.72 -11.02 16.98
C ASP A 640 -5.58 -11.85 16.37
N LYS A 641 -4.85 -11.25 15.43
CA LYS A 641 -3.68 -11.84 14.80
C LYS A 641 -2.42 -11.21 15.41
N TYR A 642 -1.53 -12.04 15.92
CA TYR A 642 -0.19 -11.62 16.32
C TYR A 642 0.80 -12.04 15.25
N SER A 643 1.35 -11.06 14.53
CA SER A 643 2.34 -11.28 13.48
C SER A 643 3.63 -10.52 13.74
N ASN A 644 4.77 -11.16 13.55
CA ASN A 644 6.08 -10.50 13.60
C ASN A 644 7.03 -11.04 12.52
N ASP A 645 7.31 -10.19 11.54
CA ASP A 645 8.09 -10.53 10.34
C ASP A 645 9.59 -10.66 10.64
N ASN A 646 10.06 -10.26 11.83
CA ASN A 646 11.47 -10.40 12.24
C ASN A 646 11.83 -11.85 12.64
N TYR A 647 10.84 -12.73 12.78
CA TYR A 647 11.06 -14.14 13.06
C TYR A 647 10.98 -14.91 11.75
N ILE A 648 12.12 -15.04 11.08
CA ILE A 648 12.28 -15.82 9.86
C ILE A 648 13.13 -17.07 10.10
N SER A 649 12.93 -18.07 9.26
CA SER A 649 13.62 -19.36 9.26
C SER A 649 14.83 -19.41 8.35
N ASP A 650 14.95 -18.47 7.41
CA ASP A 650 16.00 -18.47 6.41
C ASP A 650 17.41 -18.27 7.02
N GLY A 651 18.37 -19.03 6.48
CA GLY A 651 19.75 -19.05 6.96
C GLY A 651 19.99 -19.71 8.32
N LEU A 652 18.93 -20.20 8.99
CA LEU A 652 19.02 -20.84 10.31
C LEU A 652 19.01 -22.37 10.18
N SER A 653 19.76 -23.05 11.05
CA SER A 653 19.59 -24.49 11.25
C SER A 653 18.26 -24.82 11.92
N ASN A 654 17.73 -26.03 11.78
CA ASN A 654 16.45 -26.41 12.40
C ASN A 654 16.45 -26.24 13.94
N SER A 655 17.60 -26.41 14.59
CA SER A 655 17.79 -26.13 16.02
C SER A 655 17.64 -24.63 16.35
N GLU A 656 18.19 -23.75 15.52
CA GLU A 656 18.07 -22.29 15.67
C GLU A 656 16.65 -21.80 15.37
N ILE A 657 16.00 -22.36 14.34
CA ILE A 657 14.59 -22.10 14.02
C ILE A 657 13.70 -22.40 15.23
N PHE A 658 13.91 -23.53 15.90
CA PHE A 658 13.14 -23.90 17.09
C PHE A 658 13.35 -22.93 18.26
N LYS A 659 14.59 -22.51 18.50
CA LYS A 659 14.90 -21.51 19.52
C LYS A 659 14.20 -20.18 19.22
N LYS A 660 14.21 -19.75 17.95
CA LYS A 660 13.52 -18.54 17.49
C LYS A 660 12.01 -18.64 17.60
N ALA A 661 11.42 -19.80 17.27
CA ALA A 661 10.01 -20.07 17.45
C ALA A 661 9.60 -20.00 18.94
N GLN A 662 10.45 -20.48 19.86
CA GLN A 662 10.20 -20.33 21.29
C GLN A 662 10.31 -18.86 21.75
N GLU A 663 11.30 -18.11 21.26
CA GLU A 663 11.41 -16.65 21.52
C GLU A 663 10.16 -15.90 21.02
N PHE A 664 9.60 -16.29 19.87
CA PHE A 664 8.35 -15.75 19.33
C PHE A 664 7.16 -16.04 20.26
N ILE A 665 6.99 -17.30 20.69
CA ILE A 665 5.89 -17.70 21.57
C ILE A 665 5.99 -16.96 22.91
N ASP A 666 7.18 -16.89 23.51
CA ASP A 666 7.41 -16.17 24.77
C ASP A 666 7.08 -14.67 24.65
N THR A 667 7.30 -14.07 23.48
CA THR A 667 6.93 -12.69 23.19
C THR A 667 5.41 -12.55 23.01
N ALA A 668 4.78 -13.45 22.25
CA ALA A 668 3.33 -13.48 22.06
C ALA A 668 2.57 -13.71 23.38
N GLU A 669 3.11 -14.51 24.30
CA GLU A 669 2.55 -14.73 25.64
C GLU A 669 2.52 -13.46 26.49
N LYS A 670 3.53 -12.60 26.36
CA LYS A 670 3.55 -11.31 27.07
C LYS A 670 2.52 -10.35 26.47
N GLU A 671 2.40 -10.34 25.13
CA GLU A 671 1.46 -9.46 24.43
C GLU A 671 0.00 -9.87 24.62
N ILE A 672 -0.32 -11.17 24.63
CA ILE A 672 -1.69 -11.63 24.88
C ILE A 672 -2.12 -11.35 26.32
N TYR A 673 -1.19 -11.43 27.28
CA TYR A 673 -1.46 -11.05 28.67
C TYR A 673 -1.90 -9.58 28.75
N LYS A 674 -1.13 -8.69 28.11
CA LYS A 674 -1.46 -7.25 28.01
C LYS A 674 -2.82 -7.04 27.37
N SER A 675 -3.07 -7.71 26.26
CA SER A 675 -4.28 -7.50 25.47
C SER A 675 -5.54 -8.05 26.15
N ALA A 676 -5.44 -9.07 27.01
CA ALA A 676 -6.61 -9.61 27.70
C ALA A 676 -7.00 -8.84 28.97
N GLU A 677 -6.09 -8.00 29.48
CA GLU A 677 -6.34 -7.14 30.62
C GLU A 677 -7.02 -5.84 30.18
N LEU A 678 -7.79 -5.24 31.10
CA LEU A 678 -8.52 -4.00 30.81
C LEU A 678 -7.56 -2.81 30.78
N GLN A 679 -7.56 -2.07 29.69
CA GLN A 679 -6.82 -0.81 29.58
C GLN A 679 -7.62 0.31 30.25
N HIS A 680 -6.98 1.02 31.17
CA HIS A 680 -7.58 2.12 31.90
C HIS A 680 -7.06 3.46 31.39
N SER A 681 -7.96 4.26 30.84
CA SER A 681 -7.69 5.63 30.42
C SER A 681 -8.21 6.61 31.47
N ILE A 682 -7.32 7.46 31.96
CA ILE A 682 -7.65 8.49 32.95
C ILE A 682 -7.45 9.85 32.31
N SER A 683 -8.54 10.60 32.15
CA SER A 683 -8.48 12.01 31.74
C SER A 683 -9.01 12.90 32.86
N CYS A 684 -8.38 14.06 33.05
CA CYS A 684 -8.86 15.04 34.01
C CYS A 684 -8.57 16.47 33.54
N SER A 685 -9.41 17.41 33.96
CA SER A 685 -9.16 18.84 33.80
C SER A 685 -8.63 19.37 35.12
N LEU A 686 -7.38 19.84 35.11
CA LEU A 686 -6.73 20.38 36.29
C LEU A 686 -7.05 21.86 36.43
N LYS A 687 -7.19 22.33 37.67
CA LYS A 687 -7.03 23.76 37.93
C LYS A 687 -5.60 24.14 37.57
N ASN A 688 -5.40 25.33 36.99
CA ASN A 688 -4.09 25.71 36.49
C ASN A 688 -3.04 25.79 37.62
N LEU A 689 -2.32 24.68 37.81
CA LEU A 689 -1.30 24.49 38.83
C LEU A 689 -0.09 25.41 38.63
N LEU A 690 0.10 25.94 37.42
CA LEU A 690 1.18 26.86 37.07
C LEU A 690 1.02 28.21 37.79
N ILE A 691 -0.20 28.60 38.18
CA ILE A 691 -0.51 29.92 38.73
C ILE A 691 -0.62 29.89 40.26
N ILE A 692 -0.84 28.70 40.84
CA ILE A 692 -1.07 28.57 42.28
C ILE A 692 0.27 28.59 43.02
N GLN A 693 0.54 29.67 43.74
CA GLN A 693 1.81 29.92 44.43
C GLN A 693 2.30 28.78 45.35
N LYS A 694 1.39 27.99 45.94
CA LYS A 694 1.75 26.84 46.80
C LYS A 694 2.45 25.71 46.04
N PHE A 695 2.26 25.61 44.73
CA PHE A 695 2.82 24.56 43.88
C PHE A 695 4.10 24.98 43.15
N LYS A 696 4.59 26.21 43.36
CA LYS A 696 5.83 26.72 42.75
C LYS A 696 7.04 25.76 42.79
N PRO A 697 7.32 25.01 43.88
CA PRO A 697 8.45 24.07 43.92
C PRO A 697 8.28 22.82 43.05
N ILE A 698 7.05 22.51 42.61
CA ILE A 698 6.75 21.30 41.83
C ILE A 698 6.49 21.58 40.35
N VAL A 699 6.38 22.85 39.96
CA VAL A 699 6.12 23.27 38.57
C VAL A 699 7.23 22.84 37.61
N GLU A 700 8.49 22.87 38.05
CA GLU A 700 9.64 22.41 37.24
C GLU A 700 9.59 20.90 36.92
N TYR A 701 8.82 20.13 37.68
CA TYR A 701 8.62 18.70 37.45
C TYR A 701 7.38 18.39 36.61
N PHE A 702 6.58 19.40 36.27
CA PHE A 702 5.39 19.26 35.44
C PHE A 702 5.77 19.31 33.94
N GLU A 703 6.40 18.24 33.47
CA GLU A 703 6.88 18.11 32.09
C GLU A 703 6.32 16.83 31.46
N VAL A 704 6.09 16.84 30.14
CA VAL A 704 5.68 15.64 29.41
C VAL A 704 6.72 14.53 29.56
N GLY A 705 6.26 13.32 29.84
CA GLY A 705 7.12 12.16 30.13
C GLY A 705 7.38 11.89 31.61
N ASN A 706 7.09 12.83 32.52
CA ASN A 706 7.22 12.59 33.95
C ASN A 706 6.02 11.82 34.53
N TRP A 707 6.25 11.05 35.61
CA TRP A 707 5.17 10.32 36.28
C TRP A 707 4.51 11.16 37.37
N ILE A 708 3.18 11.10 37.42
CA ILE A 708 2.29 11.81 38.31
C ILE A 708 1.34 10.79 38.95
N ARG A 709 1.02 10.97 40.24
CA ARG A 709 0.11 10.07 40.96
C ARG A 709 -1.31 10.63 40.99
N CYS A 710 -2.30 9.83 40.64
CA CYS A 710 -3.71 10.22 40.64
C CYS A 710 -4.54 9.27 41.50
N LEU A 711 -5.39 9.81 42.37
CA LEU A 711 -6.32 9.03 43.19
C LEU A 711 -7.69 8.96 42.51
N VAL A 712 -8.13 7.75 42.17
CA VAL A 712 -9.46 7.48 41.62
C VAL A 712 -10.06 6.27 42.33
N ASP A 713 -11.26 6.41 42.90
CA ASP A 713 -11.98 5.35 43.61
C ASP A 713 -11.13 4.64 44.69
N ASP A 714 -10.48 5.44 45.56
CA ASP A 714 -9.56 4.98 46.62
C ASP A 714 -8.31 4.20 46.15
N VAL A 715 -8.05 4.14 44.83
CA VAL A 715 -6.85 3.52 44.23
C VAL A 715 -5.91 4.60 43.69
N ILE A 716 -4.62 4.49 44.02
CA ILE A 716 -3.56 5.38 43.54
C ILE A 716 -2.96 4.82 42.26
N TYR A 717 -3.08 5.56 41.16
CA TYR A 717 -2.50 5.24 39.86
C TYR A 717 -1.24 6.09 39.61
N LYS A 718 -0.13 5.45 39.22
CA LYS A 718 1.09 6.13 38.73
C LYS A 718 0.97 6.27 37.21
N LEU A 719 0.83 7.49 36.71
CA LEU A 719 0.52 7.81 35.31
C LEU A 719 1.58 8.71 34.72
N ARG A 720 1.94 8.56 33.45
CA ARG A 720 2.83 9.50 32.77
C ARG A 720 2.05 10.64 32.14
N LEU A 721 2.56 11.87 32.23
CA LEU A 721 1.97 13.01 31.52
C LEU A 721 2.31 12.90 30.03
N ILE A 722 1.28 12.78 29.18
CA ILE A 722 1.44 12.62 27.73
C ILE A 722 1.38 13.98 27.04
N SER A 723 0.36 14.78 27.34
CA SER A 723 0.19 16.09 26.72
C SER A 723 -0.47 17.07 27.68
N TYR A 724 -0.27 18.36 27.42
CA TYR A 724 -0.99 19.44 28.08
C TYR A 724 -1.24 20.59 27.11
N GLU A 725 -2.32 21.34 27.34
CA GLU A 725 -2.71 22.50 26.53
C GLU A 725 -2.88 23.74 27.42
N ILE A 726 -2.30 24.86 27.00
CA ILE A 726 -2.38 26.16 27.67
C ILE A 726 -3.03 27.16 26.74
N ASP A 727 -4.12 27.73 27.22
CA ASP A 727 -4.77 28.90 26.64
C ASP A 727 -4.29 30.14 27.42
N PHE A 728 -3.56 31.03 26.74
CA PHE A 728 -3.02 32.25 27.38
C PHE A 728 -4.06 33.34 27.58
N ASP A 729 -5.24 33.21 26.98
CA ASP A 729 -6.39 34.10 27.16
C ASP A 729 -7.32 33.59 28.27
N ASN A 730 -7.34 32.27 28.51
CA ASN A 730 -8.01 31.64 29.66
C ASN A 730 -7.05 30.78 30.51
N LEU A 731 -6.39 31.46 31.44
CA LEU A 731 -5.44 30.85 32.36
C LEU A 731 -6.09 30.08 33.54
N GLU A 732 -7.42 30.03 33.67
CA GLU A 732 -8.07 29.41 34.85
C GLU A 732 -8.01 27.87 34.86
N GLU A 733 -8.03 27.25 33.69
CA GLU A 733 -8.08 25.79 33.51
C GLU A 733 -6.87 25.29 32.72
N LEU A 734 -6.39 24.08 33.05
CA LEU A 734 -5.31 23.40 32.34
C LEU A 734 -5.82 22.04 31.87
N SER A 735 -5.86 21.84 30.55
CA SER A 735 -6.23 20.56 29.95
C SER A 735 -5.00 19.65 29.89
N VAL A 736 -5.12 18.42 30.41
CA VAL A 736 -4.02 17.46 30.49
C VAL A 736 -4.46 16.08 30.06
N GLU A 737 -3.52 15.33 29.46
CA GLU A 737 -3.72 13.95 29.04
C GLU A 737 -2.67 13.06 29.70
N PHE A 738 -3.13 11.97 30.31
CA PHE A 738 -2.26 10.97 30.93
C PHE A 738 -2.15 9.71 30.06
N SER A 739 -1.12 8.92 30.36
CA SER A 739 -0.92 7.61 29.75
C SER A 739 -2.00 6.63 30.21
N ASP A 740 -2.42 5.75 29.31
CA ASP A 740 -3.32 4.66 29.66
C ASP A 740 -2.52 3.53 30.32
N LEU A 741 -3.04 2.98 31.42
CA LEU A 741 -2.38 1.91 32.15
C LEU A 741 -2.91 0.56 31.70
N THR A 742 -1.97 -0.34 31.41
CA THR A 742 -2.24 -1.74 31.08
C THR A 742 -1.55 -2.62 32.10
N LYS A 743 -2.26 -3.62 32.62
CA LYS A 743 -1.65 -4.62 33.50
C LYS A 743 -0.81 -5.58 32.66
N ILE A 744 0.44 -5.76 33.04
CA ILE A 744 1.38 -6.71 32.43
C ILE A 744 1.66 -7.86 33.40
N LYS A 745 2.22 -8.96 32.89
CA LYS A 745 2.55 -10.15 33.70
C LYS A 745 3.41 -9.82 34.93
N ASP A 746 4.33 -8.86 34.77
CA ASP A 746 5.35 -8.48 35.75
C ASP A 746 5.12 -7.07 36.36
N GLY A 747 3.89 -6.53 36.34
CA GLY A 747 3.57 -5.19 36.88
C GLY A 747 2.49 -4.40 36.11
N ILE A 748 2.71 -3.10 35.97
CA ILE A 748 1.85 -2.18 35.18
C ILE A 748 2.72 -1.48 34.13
N SER A 749 2.21 -1.32 32.91
CA SER A 749 2.90 -0.66 31.80
C SER A 749 2.03 0.45 31.20
N ASP A 750 2.68 1.54 30.82
CA ASP A 750 2.11 2.69 30.10
C ASP A 750 2.63 2.81 28.67
N ILE A 751 3.60 1.96 28.27
CA ILE A 751 4.36 2.08 27.02
C ILE A 751 3.44 1.99 25.80
N GLN A 752 2.49 1.06 25.78
CA GLN A 752 1.57 0.93 24.65
C GLN A 752 0.79 2.23 24.39
N SER A 753 0.37 2.96 25.43
CA SER A 753 -0.35 4.23 25.25
C SER A 753 0.55 5.34 24.69
N ILE A 754 1.85 5.29 24.99
CA ILE A 754 2.88 6.17 24.44
C ILE A 754 3.14 5.82 22.96
N LEU A 755 3.03 4.55 22.55
CA LEU A 755 3.28 4.09 21.18
C LEU A 755 2.05 4.16 20.25
N SER A 756 0.86 3.84 20.74
CA SER A 756 -0.34 3.55 19.92
C SER A 756 -1.14 4.76 19.42
N LYS A 757 -1.01 5.94 20.02
CA LYS A 757 -1.81 7.13 19.64
C LYS A 757 -1.43 7.76 18.29
N SER A 758 -0.37 7.27 17.63
CA SER A 758 0.20 7.87 16.40
C SER A 758 -0.42 7.38 15.07
N LYS A 759 -1.18 6.26 15.02
CA LYS A 759 -1.72 5.73 13.74
C LYS A 759 -2.79 6.62 13.08
N SER A 760 -3.37 7.55 13.84
CA SER A 760 -4.38 8.50 13.33
C SER A 760 -3.76 9.59 12.43
N MET A 761 -2.49 9.97 12.62
CA MET A 761 -1.92 11.13 11.95
C MET A 761 -1.37 10.87 10.54
N ALA A 762 -0.91 9.66 10.22
CA ALA A 762 -0.67 9.25 8.83
C ALA A 762 -1.99 9.12 8.01
N SER A 763 -3.15 9.22 8.66
CA SER A 763 -4.48 9.19 8.04
C SER A 763 -5.21 10.54 8.01
N SER A 764 -4.62 11.59 8.59
CA SER A 764 -5.18 12.95 8.58
C SER A 764 -5.24 13.59 7.19
N TYR A 765 -4.70 12.94 6.16
CA TYR A 765 -5.03 13.18 4.75
C TYR A 765 -6.35 12.46 4.36
N SER A 766 -7.42 12.76 5.09
CA SER A 766 -8.70 12.02 5.05
C SER A 766 -9.59 12.36 3.84
N SER A 767 -9.24 13.33 2.99
CA SER A 767 -9.95 13.59 1.74
C SER A 767 -9.56 12.63 0.61
N THR A 768 -8.29 12.21 0.56
CA THR A 768 -7.80 11.25 -0.46
C THR A 768 -8.04 9.80 -0.05
N LYS A 769 -7.99 9.47 1.26
CA LYS A 769 -8.24 8.10 1.76
C LYS A 769 -9.70 7.65 1.60
N ARG A 770 -10.65 8.58 1.50
CA ARG A 770 -12.07 8.27 1.21
C ARG A 770 -12.34 8.01 -0.27
N GLN A 771 -11.54 8.58 -1.18
CA GLN A 771 -11.57 8.24 -2.62
C GLN A 771 -10.77 6.97 -2.91
N ALA A 772 -9.66 6.74 -2.19
CA ALA A 772 -8.89 5.51 -2.27
C ALA A 772 -9.67 4.30 -1.73
N ASN A 773 -10.37 4.38 -0.60
CA ASN A 773 -11.18 3.26 -0.08
C ASN A 773 -12.36 2.86 -1.00
N GLN A 774 -12.85 3.75 -1.86
CA GLN A 774 -13.84 3.41 -2.90
C GLN A 774 -13.19 2.82 -4.16
N GLY A 775 -11.93 3.19 -4.45
CA GLY A 775 -11.10 2.54 -5.46
C GLY A 775 -10.59 1.16 -5.03
N GLU A 776 -10.20 1.00 -3.76
CA GLU A 776 -9.67 -0.20 -3.12
C GLU A 776 -10.76 -1.26 -2.97
N LYS A 777 -12.00 -0.89 -2.62
CA LYS A 777 -13.14 -1.83 -2.68
C LYS A 777 -13.50 -2.28 -4.10
N SER A 778 -13.23 -1.46 -5.13
CA SER A 778 -13.38 -1.91 -6.53
C SER A 778 -12.20 -2.76 -6.99
N ASN A 779 -10.99 -2.48 -6.50
CA ASN A 779 -9.78 -3.23 -6.81
C ASN A 779 -9.71 -4.56 -6.05
N GLU A 780 -10.20 -4.64 -4.82
CA GLU A 780 -10.38 -5.86 -4.03
C GLU A 780 -11.42 -6.76 -4.68
N VAL A 781 -12.55 -6.25 -5.17
CA VAL A 781 -13.53 -7.08 -5.91
C VAL A 781 -12.92 -7.63 -7.22
N ILE A 782 -12.10 -6.84 -7.94
CA ILE A 782 -11.40 -7.30 -9.15
C ILE A 782 -10.25 -8.28 -8.81
N ARG A 783 -9.52 -8.04 -7.71
CA ARG A 783 -8.42 -8.88 -7.23
C ARG A 783 -8.94 -10.17 -6.63
N ASP A 784 -10.09 -10.17 -5.96
CA ASP A 784 -10.77 -11.35 -5.44
C ASP A 784 -11.30 -12.23 -6.58
N TRP A 785 -11.91 -11.66 -7.63
CA TRP A 785 -12.37 -12.46 -8.77
C TRP A 785 -11.23 -13.11 -9.55
N PHE A 786 -10.09 -12.43 -9.69
CA PHE A 786 -8.97 -12.92 -10.48
C PHE A 786 -8.01 -13.80 -9.66
N THR A 787 -7.61 -13.34 -8.47
CA THR A 787 -6.63 -14.01 -7.61
C THR A 787 -7.26 -15.19 -6.90
N ASN A 788 -8.42 -15.03 -6.24
CA ASN A 788 -9.08 -16.18 -5.59
C ASN A 788 -9.59 -17.20 -6.63
N GLY A 789 -9.95 -16.76 -7.84
CA GLY A 789 -10.29 -17.64 -8.96
C GLY A 789 -9.09 -18.48 -9.43
N LEU A 790 -7.94 -17.85 -9.68
CA LEU A 790 -6.71 -18.53 -10.07
C LEU A 790 -6.15 -19.40 -8.94
N ASP A 791 -6.21 -18.94 -7.69
CA ASP A 791 -5.73 -19.68 -6.52
C ASP A 791 -6.61 -20.90 -6.24
N ALA A 792 -7.94 -20.78 -6.33
CA ALA A 792 -8.85 -21.91 -6.23
C ALA A 792 -8.62 -22.93 -7.36
N THR A 793 -8.31 -22.46 -8.58
CA THR A 793 -7.92 -23.34 -9.70
C THR A 793 -6.54 -23.97 -9.46
N ASN A 794 -5.57 -23.24 -8.92
CA ASN A 794 -4.23 -23.74 -8.62
C ASN A 794 -4.27 -24.82 -7.54
N VAL A 795 -5.06 -24.61 -6.47
CA VAL A 795 -5.30 -25.63 -5.43
C VAL A 795 -5.96 -26.88 -6.00
N LYS A 796 -6.88 -26.75 -6.97
CA LYS A 796 -7.47 -27.92 -7.66
C LYS A 796 -6.48 -28.63 -8.59
N ILE A 797 -5.62 -27.90 -9.29
CA ILE A 797 -4.63 -28.48 -10.21
C ILE A 797 -3.49 -29.16 -9.46
N ILE A 798 -2.99 -28.56 -8.38
CA ILE A 798 -1.87 -29.09 -7.58
C ILE A 798 -2.37 -30.12 -6.56
N GLY A 799 -3.51 -29.88 -5.91
CA GLY A 799 -4.06 -30.73 -4.85
C GLY A 799 -4.99 -31.87 -5.33
N GLY A 800 -5.34 -31.90 -6.62
CA GLY A 800 -6.26 -32.89 -7.21
C GLY A 800 -5.70 -33.64 -8.43
N ALA A 801 -4.38 -33.70 -8.60
CA ALA A 801 -3.72 -34.23 -9.81
C ALA A 801 -3.78 -35.77 -10.00
N ASP A 802 -4.57 -36.48 -9.21
CA ASP A 802 -4.67 -37.94 -9.29
C ASP A 802 -5.56 -38.39 -10.47
N ASN A 803 -5.30 -39.57 -11.03
CA ASN A 803 -6.09 -40.23 -12.08
C ASN A 803 -6.20 -39.51 -13.45
N GLN A 804 -5.27 -38.62 -13.77
CA GLN A 804 -5.18 -38.00 -15.10
C GLN A 804 -4.73 -39.03 -16.16
N CYS A 805 -5.42 -39.06 -17.31
CA CYS A 805 -5.16 -39.98 -18.41
C CYS A 805 -4.95 -39.24 -19.74
N GLN A 806 -3.89 -39.59 -20.45
CA GLN A 806 -3.54 -39.04 -21.76
C GLN A 806 -3.45 -40.15 -22.83
N SER A 807 -4.05 -39.91 -23.99
CA SER A 807 -3.95 -40.79 -25.15
C SER A 807 -3.46 -40.04 -26.38
N TRP A 808 -2.53 -40.67 -27.10
CA TRP A 808 -1.83 -40.10 -28.25
C TRP A 808 -2.03 -41.04 -29.42
N ASP A 809 -2.73 -40.60 -30.46
CA ASP A 809 -3.03 -41.42 -31.64
C ASP A 809 -3.07 -40.59 -32.94
N SER A 810 -3.47 -41.20 -34.05
CA SER A 810 -3.61 -40.52 -35.35
C SER A 810 -4.71 -39.45 -35.38
N HIS A 811 -5.51 -39.31 -34.32
CA HIS A 811 -6.58 -38.33 -34.18
C HIS A 811 -6.22 -37.19 -33.22
N GLY A 812 -4.97 -37.09 -32.78
CA GLY A 812 -4.43 -36.01 -31.95
C GLY A 812 -4.09 -36.45 -30.54
N MET A 813 -4.10 -35.48 -29.62
CA MET A 813 -3.89 -35.72 -28.19
C MET A 813 -5.22 -35.51 -27.46
N LEU A 814 -5.62 -36.46 -26.62
CA LEU A 814 -6.82 -36.37 -25.78
C LEU A 814 -6.41 -36.50 -24.31
N PHE A 815 -6.90 -35.58 -23.48
CA PHE A 815 -6.69 -35.52 -22.05
C PHE A 815 -8.04 -35.65 -21.32
N THR A 816 -8.11 -36.54 -20.35
CA THR A 816 -9.33 -36.89 -19.60
C THR A 816 -8.98 -37.35 -18.19
N GLU A 817 -9.87 -37.17 -17.24
CA GLU A 817 -9.76 -37.69 -15.88
C GLU A 817 -10.52 -39.02 -15.76
N TYR A 818 -9.91 -40.00 -15.11
CA TYR A 818 -10.55 -41.29 -14.83
C TYR A 818 -11.11 -41.30 -13.40
N ASN A 819 -12.43 -41.49 -13.28
CA ASN A 819 -13.08 -41.58 -11.98
C ASN A 819 -13.07 -43.03 -11.47
N SER A 820 -12.23 -43.29 -10.48
CA SER A 820 -12.07 -44.63 -9.89
C SER A 820 -13.29 -45.12 -9.11
N ILE A 821 -14.24 -44.25 -8.76
CA ILE A 821 -15.48 -44.61 -8.04
C ILE A 821 -16.56 -45.07 -9.02
N THR A 822 -16.67 -44.42 -10.19
CA THR A 822 -17.69 -44.73 -11.20
C THR A 822 -17.19 -45.61 -12.34
N ASP A 823 -15.89 -45.91 -12.40
CA ASP A 823 -15.23 -46.69 -13.46
C ASP A 823 -15.49 -46.12 -14.86
N SER A 824 -15.43 -44.80 -14.98
CA SER A 824 -15.72 -44.06 -16.20
C SER A 824 -14.81 -42.84 -16.34
N TYR A 825 -14.62 -42.39 -17.58
CA TYR A 825 -13.98 -41.12 -17.86
C TYR A 825 -14.95 -39.95 -17.64
N GLU A 826 -14.45 -38.87 -17.07
CA GLU A 826 -15.22 -37.64 -16.90
C GLU A 826 -15.53 -36.99 -18.26
N SER A 827 -16.65 -36.26 -18.29
CA SER A 827 -17.11 -35.59 -19.50
C SER A 827 -16.33 -34.31 -19.82
N GLU A 828 -15.61 -33.73 -18.83
CA GLU A 828 -14.64 -32.66 -19.07
C GLU A 828 -13.38 -33.19 -19.76
N GLN A 829 -13.14 -32.75 -21.00
CA GLN A 829 -12.05 -33.25 -21.83
C GLN A 829 -11.37 -32.13 -22.61
N ILE A 830 -10.06 -32.30 -22.84
CA ILE A 830 -9.25 -31.44 -23.71
C ILE A 830 -8.76 -32.25 -24.90
N LYS A 831 -8.87 -31.71 -26.11
CA LYS A 831 -8.31 -32.31 -27.32
C LYS A 831 -7.49 -31.33 -28.13
N ILE A 832 -6.31 -31.77 -28.55
CA ILE A 832 -5.41 -31.02 -29.41
C ILE A 832 -5.37 -31.70 -30.77
N ILE A 833 -5.81 -30.99 -31.80
CA ILE A 833 -5.83 -31.46 -33.19
C ILE A 833 -5.32 -30.39 -34.14
N ASN A 834 -4.34 -30.72 -34.97
CA ASN A 834 -3.74 -29.80 -35.94
C ASN A 834 -3.31 -28.47 -35.29
N SER A 835 -4.07 -27.40 -35.54
CA SER A 835 -3.85 -26.04 -35.01
C SER A 835 -4.95 -25.59 -34.05
N THR A 836 -5.66 -26.51 -33.39
CA THR A 836 -6.80 -26.23 -32.50
C THR A 836 -6.65 -27.01 -31.20
N ILE A 837 -6.75 -26.31 -30.07
CA ILE A 837 -6.94 -26.85 -28.73
C ILE A 837 -8.42 -26.61 -28.38
N ALA A 838 -9.17 -27.66 -28.06
CA ALA A 838 -10.59 -27.56 -27.75
C ALA A 838 -10.92 -28.18 -26.39
N VAL A 839 -11.92 -27.61 -25.71
CA VAL A 839 -12.41 -28.05 -24.40
C VAL A 839 -13.91 -28.34 -24.49
N THR A 840 -14.36 -29.41 -23.84
CA THR A 840 -15.76 -29.84 -23.72
C THR A 840 -16.04 -30.27 -22.29
N ASP A 841 -17.30 -30.21 -21.87
CA ASP A 841 -17.84 -30.73 -20.60
C ASP A 841 -18.94 -31.80 -20.82
N ASP A 842 -19.18 -32.18 -22.09
CA ASP A 842 -20.32 -33.01 -22.50
C ASP A 842 -19.92 -34.12 -23.50
N ASN A 843 -18.70 -34.64 -23.38
CA ASN A 843 -18.17 -35.70 -24.26
C ASN A 843 -18.23 -35.34 -25.76
N TRP A 844 -17.85 -34.10 -26.11
CA TRP A 844 -17.81 -33.58 -27.49
C TRP A 844 -19.17 -33.43 -28.18
N ALA A 845 -20.27 -33.38 -27.43
CA ALA A 845 -21.56 -32.97 -27.99
C ALA A 845 -21.55 -31.46 -28.34
N THR A 846 -20.88 -30.65 -27.52
CA THR A 846 -20.58 -29.25 -27.78
C THR A 846 -19.12 -28.91 -27.42
N THR A 847 -18.57 -27.90 -28.09
CA THR A 847 -17.25 -27.35 -27.76
C THR A 847 -17.45 -26.06 -26.99
N LYS A 848 -16.88 -25.98 -25.78
CA LYS A 848 -17.01 -24.84 -24.87
C LYS A 848 -15.99 -23.75 -25.14
N THR A 849 -14.76 -24.16 -25.42
CA THR A 849 -13.66 -23.25 -25.76
C THR A 849 -12.79 -23.85 -26.85
N ALA A 850 -12.34 -23.03 -27.79
CA ALA A 850 -11.37 -23.38 -28.81
C ALA A 850 -10.28 -22.30 -28.89
N VAL A 851 -9.02 -22.72 -28.84
CA VAL A 851 -7.82 -21.88 -28.99
C VAL A 851 -7.06 -22.31 -30.24
N GLY A 852 -6.68 -21.37 -31.08
CA GLY A 852 -6.09 -21.64 -32.40
C GLY A 852 -7.12 -21.46 -33.51
N ARG A 853 -7.23 -22.40 -34.46
CA ARG A 853 -8.19 -22.30 -35.57
C ARG A 853 -9.60 -22.64 -35.10
N PHE A 854 -10.54 -21.72 -35.25
CA PHE A 854 -11.96 -21.92 -34.92
C PHE A 854 -12.89 -21.34 -35.98
N ILE A 855 -14.16 -21.73 -35.92
CA ILE A 855 -15.24 -21.19 -36.76
C ILE A 855 -16.20 -20.43 -35.84
N TYR A 856 -16.61 -19.23 -36.24
CA TYR A 856 -17.60 -18.43 -35.52
C TYR A 856 -18.58 -17.79 -36.50
N VAL A 857 -19.75 -17.39 -36.00
CA VAL A 857 -20.72 -16.61 -36.79
C VAL A 857 -20.39 -15.14 -36.58
N ASN A 858 -20.06 -14.44 -37.66
CA ASN A 858 -19.80 -13.01 -37.60
C ASN A 858 -21.10 -12.27 -37.22
N PRO A 859 -21.14 -11.49 -36.12
CA PRO A 859 -22.35 -10.85 -35.62
C PRO A 859 -22.87 -9.72 -36.51
N GLU A 860 -22.04 -9.19 -37.41
CA GLU A 860 -22.42 -8.13 -38.35
C GLU A 860 -22.94 -8.68 -39.68
N THR A 861 -22.34 -9.76 -40.18
CA THR A 861 -22.69 -10.34 -41.50
C THR A 861 -23.59 -11.58 -41.40
N GLY A 862 -23.65 -12.23 -40.24
CA GLY A 862 -24.35 -13.50 -40.02
C GLY A 862 -23.71 -14.71 -40.71
N ALA A 863 -22.54 -14.54 -41.34
CA ALA A 863 -21.83 -15.60 -42.05
C ALA A 863 -20.93 -16.41 -41.10
N MET A 864 -20.76 -17.71 -41.37
CA MET A 864 -19.74 -18.51 -40.70
C MET A 864 -18.36 -18.19 -41.28
N GLU A 865 -17.44 -17.75 -40.41
CA GLU A 865 -16.08 -17.38 -40.77
C GLU A 865 -15.07 -18.23 -39.99
N THR A 866 -13.91 -18.51 -40.61
CA THR A 866 -12.78 -19.20 -39.96
C THR A 866 -11.72 -18.18 -39.55
N LYS A 867 -11.28 -18.20 -38.29
CA LYS A 867 -10.23 -17.33 -37.74
C LYS A 867 -9.27 -18.10 -36.84
N PHE A 868 -8.13 -17.48 -36.54
CA PHE A 868 -7.18 -17.95 -35.53
C PHE A 868 -7.26 -17.05 -34.30
N GLY A 869 -7.37 -17.61 -33.11
CA GLY A 869 -7.48 -16.87 -31.84
C GLY A 869 -8.16 -17.69 -30.75
N VAL A 870 -8.93 -17.03 -29.87
CA VAL A 870 -9.69 -17.67 -28.79
C VAL A 870 -11.19 -17.47 -29.02
N ASN A 871 -11.95 -18.56 -29.01
CA ASN A 871 -13.41 -18.56 -28.98
C ASN A 871 -13.87 -19.37 -27.76
N GLY A 872 -14.52 -18.72 -26.79
CA GLY A 872 -14.97 -19.38 -25.56
C GLY A 872 -16.21 -18.69 -25.00
N GLU A 873 -16.95 -19.42 -24.16
CA GLU A 873 -18.17 -18.91 -23.50
C GLU A 873 -17.89 -17.74 -22.54
N ALA A 874 -16.73 -17.73 -21.89
CA ALA A 874 -16.30 -16.67 -20.98
C ALA A 874 -14.82 -16.32 -21.23
N VAL A 875 -14.52 -15.01 -21.30
CA VAL A 875 -13.16 -14.48 -21.38
C VAL A 875 -12.98 -13.48 -20.25
N VAL A 876 -12.16 -13.82 -19.25
CA VAL A 876 -11.83 -12.99 -18.10
C VAL A 876 -10.35 -12.66 -18.18
N GLY A 877 -10.00 -11.38 -18.31
CA GLY A 877 -8.62 -10.94 -18.44
C GLY A 877 -8.42 -9.53 -17.93
N LYS A 878 -7.19 -9.23 -17.45
CA LYS A 878 -6.82 -7.90 -16.94
C LYS A 878 -6.81 -6.81 -18.03
N LEU A 879 -6.53 -7.18 -19.27
CA LEU A 879 -6.42 -6.27 -20.41
C LEU A 879 -6.82 -6.97 -21.71
N ILE A 880 -7.62 -6.29 -22.54
CA ILE A 880 -7.97 -6.73 -23.90
C ILE A 880 -7.43 -5.68 -24.88
N VAL A 881 -6.39 -6.04 -25.64
CA VAL A 881 -5.81 -5.21 -26.70
C VAL A 881 -5.99 -5.91 -28.04
N GLY A 882 -6.49 -5.20 -29.04
CA GLY A 882 -6.60 -5.70 -30.40
C GLY A 882 -6.72 -4.57 -31.39
N GLU A 883 -6.11 -4.72 -32.57
CA GLU A 883 -6.20 -3.76 -33.67
C GLU A 883 -7.64 -3.56 -34.14
N ASN A 884 -8.43 -4.64 -34.14
CA ASN A 884 -9.84 -4.64 -34.53
C ASN A 884 -10.72 -5.08 -33.34
N LEU A 885 -10.78 -4.28 -32.28
CA LEU A 885 -11.60 -4.57 -31.10
C LEU A 885 -13.09 -4.33 -31.41
N SER A 886 -13.90 -5.38 -31.32
CA SER A 886 -15.36 -5.28 -31.44
C SER A 886 -16.06 -6.09 -30.36
N ILE A 887 -16.90 -5.42 -29.56
CA ILE A 887 -17.64 -5.99 -28.44
C ILE A 887 -19.14 -5.81 -28.69
N PHE A 888 -19.86 -6.92 -28.67
CA PHE A 888 -21.30 -6.96 -28.93
C PHE A 888 -22.00 -7.74 -27.84
N ASN A 889 -23.20 -7.33 -27.47
CA ASN A 889 -24.11 -8.18 -26.72
C ASN A 889 -25.09 -8.91 -27.66
N LYS A 890 -25.77 -9.94 -27.14
CA LYS A 890 -26.68 -10.81 -27.92
C LYS A 890 -27.69 -10.08 -28.83
N ASN A 891 -28.17 -8.91 -28.41
CA ASN A 891 -29.18 -8.14 -29.13
C ASN A 891 -28.62 -6.93 -29.89
N ASN A 892 -27.29 -6.75 -29.95
CA ASN A 892 -26.61 -5.56 -30.46
C ASN A 892 -27.12 -4.23 -29.86
N SER A 893 -27.70 -4.28 -28.67
CA SER A 893 -28.15 -3.09 -27.93
C SER A 893 -26.99 -2.35 -27.26
N LEU A 894 -25.85 -3.03 -27.07
CA LEU A 894 -24.58 -2.49 -26.64
C LEU A 894 -23.54 -2.94 -27.68
N LYS A 895 -22.97 -1.97 -28.39
CA LYS A 895 -22.00 -2.19 -29.46
C LYS A 895 -20.80 -1.27 -29.28
N PHE A 896 -19.60 -1.84 -29.25
CA PHE A 896 -18.33 -1.10 -29.31
C PHE A 896 -17.53 -1.62 -30.50
N ASN A 897 -17.18 -0.77 -31.45
CA ASN A 897 -16.36 -1.14 -32.60
C ASN A 897 -15.55 0.07 -33.11
N GLU A 898 -15.02 0.00 -34.33
CA GLU A 898 -14.29 1.09 -35.00
C GLU A 898 -15.05 2.45 -35.04
N ASN A 899 -16.38 2.42 -34.94
CA ASN A 899 -17.22 3.62 -34.95
C ASN A 899 -17.58 4.11 -33.53
N GLY A 900 -16.90 3.60 -32.51
CA GLY A 900 -17.07 3.97 -31.11
C GLY A 900 -18.16 3.17 -30.38
N LEU A 901 -18.84 3.81 -29.42
CA LEU A 901 -19.81 3.18 -28.54
C LEU A 901 -21.24 3.53 -28.97
N THR A 902 -22.10 2.52 -29.14
CA THR A 902 -23.53 2.68 -29.40
C THR A 902 -24.35 1.89 -28.40
N ILE A 903 -25.31 2.57 -27.77
CA ILE A 903 -26.29 2.00 -26.84
C ILE A 903 -27.67 2.30 -27.38
N THR A 904 -28.48 1.28 -27.66
CA THR A 904 -29.83 1.47 -28.21
C THR A 904 -30.84 0.56 -27.55
N ASN A 905 -32.06 1.09 -27.32
CA ASN A 905 -33.21 0.31 -26.91
C ASN A 905 -34.30 0.25 -28.00
N SER A 906 -33.86 0.30 -29.26
CA SER A 906 -34.67 0.35 -30.48
C SER A 906 -35.43 1.66 -30.71
N THR A 907 -35.72 2.42 -29.65
CA THR A 907 -36.45 3.70 -29.74
C THR A 907 -35.52 4.89 -29.58
N ASN A 908 -34.60 4.81 -28.61
CA ASN A 908 -33.62 5.83 -28.31
C ASN A 908 -32.22 5.24 -28.48
N THR A 909 -31.30 6.07 -28.95
CA THR A 909 -29.90 5.69 -29.14
C THR A 909 -29.00 6.74 -28.52
N VAL A 910 -28.01 6.27 -27.78
CA VAL A 910 -26.87 7.06 -27.32
C VAL A 910 -25.66 6.56 -28.09
N ALA A 911 -24.98 7.46 -28.79
CA ALA A 911 -23.81 7.14 -29.60
C ALA A 911 -22.67 8.08 -29.28
N ILE A 912 -21.49 7.51 -29.06
CA ILE A 912 -20.21 8.20 -28.99
C ILE A 912 -19.39 7.74 -30.18
N ASN A 913 -19.31 8.58 -31.22
CA ASN A 913 -18.62 8.26 -32.45
C ASN A 913 -17.55 9.33 -32.74
N PRO A 914 -16.26 9.05 -32.46
CA PRO A 914 -15.17 9.99 -32.69
C PRO A 914 -14.94 10.30 -34.18
N ASN A 915 -15.44 9.45 -35.08
CA ASN A 915 -15.31 9.60 -36.53
C ASN A 915 -16.49 10.37 -37.16
N ASN A 916 -17.45 10.83 -36.35
CA ASN A 916 -18.63 11.58 -36.81
C ASN A 916 -18.53 13.07 -36.43
N GLN A 917 -19.23 13.95 -37.16
CA GLN A 917 -19.28 15.38 -36.86
C GLN A 917 -19.90 15.66 -35.50
N SER A 918 -20.89 14.85 -35.09
CA SER A 918 -21.46 14.86 -33.74
C SER A 918 -20.85 13.72 -32.93
N ILE A 919 -19.89 14.08 -32.06
CA ILE A 919 -19.09 13.13 -31.28
C ILE A 919 -19.96 12.41 -30.25
N PHE A 920 -20.85 13.13 -29.57
CA PHE A 920 -21.81 12.59 -28.62
C PHE A 920 -23.22 12.92 -29.08
N THR A 921 -24.07 11.91 -29.25
CA THR A 921 -25.45 12.07 -29.72
C THR A 921 -26.41 11.23 -28.90
N ILE A 922 -27.50 11.87 -28.44
CA ILE A 922 -28.72 11.22 -27.97
C ILE A 922 -29.78 11.46 -29.02
N SER A 923 -30.30 10.40 -29.62
CA SER A 923 -31.33 10.45 -30.65
C SER A 923 -32.53 9.59 -30.29
N ASN A 924 -33.68 9.96 -30.85
CA ASN A 924 -34.90 9.15 -30.83
C ASN A 924 -35.35 8.89 -32.27
N SER A 925 -36.52 8.28 -32.44
CA SER A 925 -37.10 7.99 -33.76
C SER A 925 -37.35 9.21 -34.66
N LYS A 926 -37.29 10.45 -34.14
CA LYS A 926 -37.46 11.70 -34.87
C LYS A 926 -36.16 12.43 -35.18
N GLY A 927 -35.01 11.96 -34.67
CA GLY A 927 -33.69 12.55 -34.89
C GLY A 927 -32.93 12.86 -33.60
N ASN A 928 -31.88 13.68 -33.70
CA ASN A 928 -31.01 14.05 -32.60
C ASN A 928 -31.73 14.98 -31.61
N VAL A 929 -31.80 14.58 -30.35
CA VAL A 929 -32.37 15.35 -29.23
C VAL A 929 -31.29 16.19 -28.55
N LEU A 930 -30.11 15.59 -28.35
CA LEU A 930 -28.93 16.26 -27.82
C LEU A 930 -27.73 15.82 -28.66
N SER A 931 -26.96 16.77 -29.17
CA SER A 931 -25.70 16.46 -29.85
C SER A 931 -24.63 17.49 -29.54
N PHE A 932 -23.40 17.02 -29.36
CA PHE A 932 -22.21 17.86 -29.28
C PHE A 932 -21.40 17.68 -30.55
N ASP A 933 -21.11 18.78 -31.23
CA ASP A 933 -20.24 18.77 -32.40
C ASP A 933 -18.76 18.79 -32.01
N ASN A 934 -17.89 18.57 -32.99
CA ASN A 934 -16.43 18.62 -32.83
C ASN A 934 -15.87 20.01 -32.48
N SER A 935 -16.70 21.06 -32.47
CA SER A 935 -16.33 22.44 -32.13
C SER A 935 -16.75 22.81 -30.71
N GLY A 936 -17.35 21.87 -29.97
CA GLY A 936 -17.81 22.07 -28.59
C GLY A 936 -19.21 22.68 -28.48
N ASN A 937 -19.96 22.82 -29.58
CA ASN A 937 -21.32 23.35 -29.53
C ASN A 937 -22.32 22.25 -29.16
N GLY A 938 -23.15 22.52 -28.14
CA GLY A 938 -24.27 21.66 -27.77
C GLY A 938 -25.56 22.09 -28.45
N THR A 939 -26.21 21.19 -29.18
CA THR A 939 -27.55 21.39 -29.75
C THR A 939 -28.59 20.62 -28.94
N PHE A 940 -29.64 21.30 -28.47
CA PHE A 940 -30.78 20.71 -27.76
C PHE A 940 -32.06 20.89 -28.59
N ASN A 941 -32.56 19.82 -29.18
CA ASN A 941 -33.81 19.81 -29.93
C ASN A 941 -34.95 19.30 -29.04
N GLY A 942 -35.56 20.19 -28.26
CA GLY A 942 -36.65 19.84 -27.35
C GLY A 942 -37.05 20.96 -26.39
N LYS A 943 -37.88 20.61 -25.39
CA LYS A 943 -38.28 21.55 -24.33
C LYS A 943 -37.19 21.58 -23.25
N VAL A 944 -36.64 22.78 -22.98
CA VAL A 944 -35.77 23.04 -21.83
C VAL A 944 -36.60 23.65 -20.70
N THR A 945 -36.49 23.10 -19.48
CA THR A 945 -37.14 23.64 -18.27
C THR A 945 -36.05 24.00 -17.27
N ALA A 946 -35.78 25.29 -17.10
CA ALA A 946 -34.80 25.81 -16.17
C ALA A 946 -35.50 26.58 -15.03
N THR A 947 -35.24 26.21 -13.78
CA THR A 947 -35.79 26.89 -12.59
C THR A 947 -34.83 27.93 -12.01
N THR A 948 -33.52 27.76 -12.25
CA THR A 948 -32.43 28.67 -11.92
C THR A 948 -31.35 28.61 -13.01
N GLY A 949 -30.50 29.64 -13.13
CA GLY A 949 -29.35 29.66 -14.05
C GLY A 949 -29.11 31.01 -14.71
N GLU A 950 -28.07 31.12 -15.54
CA GLU A 950 -27.77 32.33 -16.33
C GLU A 950 -27.81 32.01 -17.83
N ILE A 951 -28.45 32.86 -18.65
CA ILE A 951 -28.48 32.73 -20.11
C ILE A 951 -28.33 34.10 -20.77
N ALA A 952 -27.25 34.29 -21.54
CA ALA A 952 -26.99 35.52 -22.29
C ALA A 952 -27.10 36.81 -21.44
N GLY A 953 -26.57 36.80 -20.20
CA GLY A 953 -26.65 37.94 -19.26
C GLY A 953 -27.99 38.09 -18.55
N TRP A 954 -28.83 37.05 -18.56
CA TRP A 954 -30.09 36.98 -17.82
C TRP A 954 -30.04 35.90 -16.75
N ILE A 955 -30.39 36.25 -15.52
CA ILE A 955 -30.58 35.32 -14.40
C ILE A 955 -32.02 34.80 -14.42
N ILE A 956 -32.17 33.49 -14.54
CA ILE A 956 -33.43 32.76 -14.36
C ILE A 956 -33.63 32.55 -12.86
N LYS A 957 -34.72 33.04 -12.28
CA LYS A 957 -35.06 32.85 -10.86
C LYS A 957 -36.55 32.58 -10.69
N GLY A 958 -36.92 31.30 -10.60
CA GLY A 958 -38.32 30.89 -10.51
C GLY A 958 -39.10 31.29 -11.78
N ASN A 959 -40.09 32.17 -11.64
CA ASN A 959 -40.91 32.69 -12.76
C ASN A 959 -40.36 33.99 -13.37
N LYS A 960 -39.12 34.38 -13.02
CA LYS A 960 -38.52 35.66 -13.43
C LYS A 960 -37.28 35.47 -14.29
N LEU A 961 -37.13 36.35 -15.29
CA LEU A 961 -35.87 36.64 -15.96
C LEU A 961 -35.39 38.01 -15.47
N LEU A 962 -34.20 38.07 -14.88
CA LEU A 962 -33.58 39.26 -14.32
C LEU A 962 -32.31 39.58 -15.12
N SER A 963 -32.02 40.85 -15.41
CA SER A 963 -30.67 41.21 -15.84
C SER A 963 -29.68 40.99 -14.68
N VAL A 964 -28.39 40.77 -14.98
CA VAL A 964 -27.35 40.51 -13.96
C VAL A 964 -27.28 41.63 -12.92
N ASP A 965 -27.46 42.89 -13.32
CA ASP A 965 -27.47 44.07 -12.46
C ASP A 965 -28.79 44.27 -11.68
N GLY A 966 -29.80 43.43 -11.92
CA GLY A 966 -31.11 43.48 -11.27
C GLY A 966 -32.02 44.63 -11.69
N THR A 967 -31.60 45.46 -12.65
CA THR A 967 -32.33 46.67 -13.08
C THR A 967 -33.50 46.34 -14.02
N PHE A 968 -33.45 45.22 -14.74
CA PHE A 968 -34.52 44.78 -15.63
C PHE A 968 -35.07 43.43 -15.18
N SER A 969 -36.40 43.31 -15.13
CA SER A 969 -37.04 42.00 -14.88
C SER A 969 -38.30 41.75 -15.69
N ILE A 970 -38.48 40.50 -16.10
CA ILE A 970 -39.72 39.98 -16.70
C ILE A 970 -40.29 38.94 -15.73
N ASP A 971 -41.50 39.18 -15.24
CA ASP A 971 -42.21 38.29 -14.32
C ASP A 971 -43.45 37.72 -15.00
N SER A 972 -43.39 36.44 -15.34
CA SER A 972 -44.50 35.76 -16.02
C SER A 972 -45.68 35.47 -15.10
N ALA A 973 -45.46 35.32 -13.79
CA ALA A 973 -46.52 35.07 -12.82
C ALA A 973 -47.42 36.31 -12.66
N ASN A 974 -46.80 37.48 -12.56
CA ASN A 974 -47.51 38.74 -12.43
C ASN A 974 -47.87 39.40 -13.78
N ASN A 975 -47.36 38.86 -14.90
CA ASN A 975 -47.46 39.45 -16.24
C ASN A 975 -46.94 40.89 -16.26
N THR A 976 -45.75 41.12 -15.71
CA THR A 976 -45.15 42.44 -15.59
C THR A 976 -43.73 42.50 -16.15
N ILE A 977 -43.38 43.64 -16.74
CA ILE A 977 -42.00 44.01 -17.08
C ILE A 977 -41.61 45.19 -16.20
N THR A 978 -40.48 45.11 -15.52
CA THR A 978 -39.98 46.16 -14.63
C THR A 978 -38.61 46.64 -15.10
N VAL A 979 -38.43 47.96 -15.15
CA VAL A 979 -37.14 48.61 -15.34
C VAL A 979 -36.94 49.59 -14.18
N ASP A 980 -35.92 49.35 -13.38
CA ASP A 980 -35.47 50.18 -12.26
C ASP A 980 -34.18 50.91 -12.67
N ASP A 981 -34.20 52.24 -12.59
CA ASP A 981 -33.03 53.10 -12.80
C ASP A 981 -32.29 53.31 -11.47
N VAL A 982 -30.99 53.60 -11.54
CA VAL A 982 -30.07 53.76 -10.40
C VAL A 982 -30.51 54.88 -9.45
N ASP A 983 -31.25 55.86 -9.98
CA ASP A 983 -31.79 57.01 -9.24
C ASP A 983 -33.09 56.71 -8.45
N GLY A 984 -33.57 55.46 -8.45
CA GLY A 984 -34.83 55.08 -7.79
C GLY A 984 -36.09 55.34 -8.63
N ARG A 985 -35.94 55.57 -9.94
CA ARG A 985 -37.07 55.66 -10.89
C ARG A 985 -37.45 54.26 -11.36
N LYS A 986 -38.73 53.91 -11.19
CA LYS A 986 -39.27 52.59 -11.48
C LYS A 986 -40.36 52.64 -12.53
N THR A 987 -40.18 51.91 -13.62
CA THR A 987 -41.20 51.74 -14.66
C THR A 987 -41.72 50.31 -14.65
N VAL A 988 -43.02 50.13 -14.46
CA VAL A 988 -43.69 48.82 -14.47
C VAL A 988 -44.72 48.80 -15.58
N ILE A 989 -44.54 47.89 -16.54
CA ILE A 989 -45.53 47.58 -17.57
C ILE A 989 -46.35 46.40 -17.08
N SER A 990 -47.68 46.55 -17.02
CA SER A 990 -48.62 45.52 -16.59
C SER A 990 -49.89 45.51 -17.45
N LYS A 991 -50.81 44.58 -17.17
CA LYS A 991 -52.16 44.57 -17.79
C LYS A 991 -52.96 45.86 -17.54
N GLN A 992 -52.61 46.63 -16.51
CA GLN A 992 -53.28 47.90 -16.18
C GLN A 992 -52.65 49.12 -16.88
N GLY A 993 -51.59 48.92 -17.68
CA GLY A 993 -50.86 49.98 -18.37
C GLY A 993 -49.42 50.12 -17.90
N VAL A 994 -48.79 51.24 -18.24
CA VAL A 994 -47.42 51.61 -17.85
C VAL A 994 -47.49 52.53 -16.64
N LYS A 995 -46.93 52.09 -15.52
CA LYS A 995 -46.85 52.86 -14.28
C LYS A 995 -45.43 53.37 -14.06
N TYR A 996 -45.31 54.63 -13.71
CA TYR A 996 -44.06 55.28 -13.36
C TYR A 996 -44.06 55.62 -11.87
N SER A 997 -42.94 55.35 -11.21
CA SER A 997 -42.76 55.50 -9.77
C SER A 997 -41.39 56.09 -9.46
N TYR A 998 -41.28 56.81 -8.34
CA TYR A 998 -40.01 57.22 -7.74
C TYR A 998 -39.99 56.73 -6.29
N GLY A 999 -39.09 55.80 -5.97
CA GLY A 999 -39.20 54.99 -4.75
C GLY A 999 -40.54 54.25 -4.69
N GLU A 1000 -41.25 54.35 -3.56
CA GLU A 1000 -42.60 53.79 -3.41
C GLU A 1000 -43.73 54.72 -3.93
N LYS A 1001 -43.41 55.95 -4.35
CA LYS A 1001 -44.40 56.94 -4.77
C LYS A 1001 -44.72 56.80 -6.25
N GLU A 1002 -46.01 56.60 -6.58
CA GLU A 1002 -46.51 56.65 -7.94
C GLU A 1002 -46.53 58.10 -8.45
N ILE A 1003 -45.91 58.33 -9.61
CA ILE A 1003 -45.81 59.65 -10.25
C ILE A 1003 -46.67 59.75 -11.51
N GLY A 1004 -47.20 58.63 -12.01
CA GLY A 1004 -48.19 58.64 -13.07
C GLY A 1004 -48.40 57.28 -13.72
N GLN A 1005 -49.55 57.13 -14.36
CA GLN A 1005 -49.91 55.91 -15.09
C GLN A 1005 -50.43 56.26 -16.49
N ILE A 1006 -49.96 55.51 -17.48
CA ILE A 1006 -50.50 55.52 -18.85
C ILE A 1006 -51.24 54.20 -19.06
N GLY A 1007 -52.55 54.29 -19.19
CA GLY A 1007 -53.42 53.13 -19.32
C GLY A 1007 -54.44 53.29 -20.44
N ILE A 1008 -55.10 52.19 -20.77
CA ILE A 1008 -56.32 52.20 -21.59
C ILE A 1008 -57.49 51.93 -20.65
N ARG A 1009 -58.37 52.91 -20.47
CA ARG A 1009 -59.59 52.74 -19.66
C ARG A 1009 -60.80 52.60 -20.58
N GLY A 1010 -61.59 51.56 -20.35
CA GLY A 1010 -62.87 51.37 -21.04
C GLY A 1010 -63.92 52.31 -20.47
N GLY A 1011 -64.47 53.21 -21.29
CA GLY A 1011 -65.64 54.00 -20.94
C GLY A 1011 -66.92 53.15 -20.95
N ALA A 1012 -67.96 53.59 -20.23
CA ALA A 1012 -69.23 52.88 -20.04
C ALA A 1012 -69.99 52.52 -21.34
N SER A 1013 -69.57 53.04 -22.50
CA SER A 1013 -70.18 52.83 -23.81
C SER A 1013 -69.29 52.06 -24.81
N GLY A 1014 -68.21 51.41 -24.35
CA GLY A 1014 -67.33 50.62 -25.22
C GLY A 1014 -66.31 51.45 -26.02
N ASN A 1015 -66.16 52.73 -25.71
CA ASN A 1015 -65.09 53.57 -26.23
C ASN A 1015 -63.86 53.48 -25.32
N TYR A 1016 -62.71 53.14 -25.89
CA TYR A 1016 -61.43 53.05 -25.19
C TYR A 1016 -60.65 54.35 -25.39
N GLY A 1017 -60.20 54.97 -24.30
CA GLY A 1017 -59.36 56.16 -24.33
C GLY A 1017 -57.99 55.88 -23.72
N LEU A 1018 -56.95 56.51 -24.26
CA LEU A 1018 -55.64 56.56 -23.61
C LEU A 1018 -55.75 57.54 -22.45
N THR A 1019 -55.61 57.05 -21.22
CA THR A 1019 -55.69 57.88 -20.01
C THR A 1019 -54.29 58.14 -19.46
N PHE A 1020 -54.03 59.41 -19.16
CA PHE A 1020 -52.84 59.87 -18.43
C PHE A 1020 -53.32 60.32 -17.05
N ASP A 1021 -53.23 59.42 -16.08
CA ASP A 1021 -53.61 59.74 -14.71
C ASP A 1021 -52.38 60.39 -14.04
N LEU A 1022 -52.42 61.72 -13.92
CA LEU A 1022 -51.38 62.56 -13.30
C LEU A 1022 -51.78 62.87 -11.84
N VAL A 1023 -50.79 63.00 -10.96
CA VAL A 1023 -51.01 63.40 -9.55
C VAL A 1023 -50.91 64.94 -9.43
N ASP A 1024 -51.52 65.53 -8.40
CA ASP A 1024 -51.56 66.99 -8.22
C ASP A 1024 -50.15 67.63 -8.23
N GLY A 1025 -49.97 68.63 -9.11
CA GLY A 1025 -48.69 69.30 -9.35
C GLY A 1025 -47.90 68.83 -10.58
N ASP A 1026 -48.28 67.72 -11.21
CA ASP A 1026 -47.54 67.15 -12.34
C ASP A 1026 -47.93 67.76 -13.70
N ALA A 1027 -47.01 67.69 -14.68
CA ALA A 1027 -47.22 68.23 -16.03
C ALA A 1027 -47.03 67.16 -17.11
N LEU A 1028 -48.06 66.90 -17.91
CA LEU A 1028 -47.92 66.09 -19.12
C LEU A 1028 -47.43 66.98 -20.26
N THR A 1029 -46.29 66.60 -20.84
CA THR A 1029 -45.70 67.31 -21.98
C THR A 1029 -45.68 66.37 -23.18
N TRP A 1030 -46.48 66.67 -24.21
CA TRP A 1030 -46.44 65.94 -25.47
C TRP A 1030 -45.84 66.85 -26.55
N ASN A 1031 -44.68 66.45 -27.06
CA ASN A 1031 -44.01 67.13 -28.16
C ASN A 1031 -44.28 66.37 -29.46
N VAL A 1032 -44.88 67.05 -30.45
CA VAL A 1032 -44.97 66.55 -31.82
C VAL A 1032 -43.97 67.35 -32.65
N TYR A 1033 -43.04 66.63 -33.28
CA TYR A 1033 -42.03 67.20 -34.16
C TYR A 1033 -42.49 67.02 -35.61
N ASP A 1034 -42.37 68.06 -36.44
CA ASP A 1034 -42.45 67.89 -37.89
C ASP A 1034 -41.10 67.39 -38.45
N SER A 1035 -41.07 67.13 -39.77
CA SER A 1035 -39.87 66.64 -40.47
C SER A 1035 -38.68 67.61 -40.44
N GLU A 1036 -38.86 68.84 -39.94
CA GLU A 1036 -37.81 69.84 -39.75
C GLU A 1036 -37.41 70.01 -38.27
N ASN A 1037 -37.89 69.13 -37.38
CA ASN A 1037 -37.62 69.14 -35.93
C ASN A 1037 -38.10 70.41 -35.20
N LYS A 1038 -39.10 71.13 -35.71
CA LYS A 1038 -39.76 72.22 -34.94
C LYS A 1038 -40.78 71.64 -33.96
N VAL A 1039 -40.70 72.10 -32.71
CA VAL A 1039 -41.50 71.59 -31.58
C VAL A 1039 -42.83 72.32 -31.50
N TYR A 1040 -43.94 71.60 -31.68
CA TYR A 1040 -45.26 72.10 -31.29
C TYR A 1040 -45.58 71.55 -29.90
N LEU A 1041 -45.41 72.41 -28.90
CA LEU A 1041 -45.42 72.03 -27.48
C LEU A 1041 -46.82 72.28 -26.88
N ASN A 1042 -47.57 71.22 -26.62
CA ASN A 1042 -48.80 71.30 -25.81
C ASN A 1042 -48.46 70.89 -24.38
N LYS A 1043 -48.27 71.86 -23.49
CA LYS A 1043 -48.12 71.59 -22.05
C LYS A 1043 -49.48 71.72 -21.40
N VAL A 1044 -50.01 70.59 -20.93
CA VAL A 1044 -51.27 70.53 -20.18
C VAL A 1044 -50.91 70.31 -18.72
N ARG A 1045 -51.29 71.26 -17.86
CA ARG A 1045 -51.10 71.16 -16.42
C ARG A 1045 -52.46 71.22 -15.75
N TYR A 1046 -52.70 70.28 -14.84
CA TYR A 1046 -53.83 70.31 -13.94
C TYR A 1046 -53.32 70.59 -12.53
N THR A 1047 -53.98 71.51 -11.85
CA THR A 1047 -53.78 71.76 -10.41
C THR A 1047 -55.16 71.94 -9.79
N GLU A 1048 -55.40 71.39 -8.60
CA GLU A 1048 -56.71 71.46 -7.95
C GLU A 1048 -57.23 72.90 -7.74
N THR A 1049 -56.32 73.88 -7.64
CA THR A 1049 -56.64 75.28 -7.38
C THR A 1049 -57.08 76.06 -8.61
N ASP A 1050 -56.41 75.85 -9.75
CA ASP A 1050 -56.61 76.67 -10.97
C ASP A 1050 -57.30 75.91 -12.13
N GLY A 1051 -57.60 74.62 -11.97
CA GLY A 1051 -58.26 73.81 -12.98
C GLY A 1051 -57.36 73.46 -14.19
N PHE A 1052 -57.97 73.19 -15.35
CA PHE A 1052 -57.28 72.71 -16.56
C PHE A 1052 -56.67 73.87 -17.35
N ILE A 1053 -55.35 74.05 -17.31
CA ILE A 1053 -54.66 75.16 -17.98
C ILE A 1053 -53.90 74.65 -19.21
N ILE A 1054 -54.26 75.18 -20.39
CA ILE A 1054 -53.56 74.96 -21.67
C ILE A 1054 -52.82 76.26 -22.01
N HIS A 1055 -51.49 76.24 -21.95
CA HIS A 1055 -50.68 77.33 -22.50
C HIS A 1055 -50.46 77.08 -23.98
N ASN A 1056 -51.12 77.84 -24.87
CA ASN A 1056 -50.87 77.78 -26.31
C ASN A 1056 -50.80 79.18 -26.95
N SER A 1057 -49.84 79.36 -27.85
CA SER A 1057 -49.86 80.41 -28.86
C SER A 1057 -50.30 79.78 -30.20
N LEU A 1058 -51.55 80.00 -30.60
CA LEU A 1058 -52.08 79.55 -31.89
C LEU A 1058 -51.75 80.59 -32.97
N PHE A 1059 -50.88 80.25 -33.91
CA PHE A 1059 -50.71 80.99 -35.16
C PHE A 1059 -51.48 80.26 -36.26
N CYS A 1060 -52.48 80.91 -36.85
CA CYS A 1060 -53.25 80.41 -37.99
C CYS A 1060 -53.31 81.49 -39.06
N ASP A 1061 -52.68 81.24 -40.21
CA ASP A 1061 -52.60 82.19 -41.33
C ASP A 1061 -53.85 82.14 -42.24
N LYS A 1062 -54.96 81.56 -41.75
CA LYS A 1062 -56.25 81.48 -42.45
C LYS A 1062 -57.39 81.88 -41.53
N GLU A 1063 -58.46 82.40 -42.14
CA GLU A 1063 -59.64 82.93 -41.47
C GLU A 1063 -60.31 81.86 -40.59
N ILE A 1064 -60.46 82.17 -39.29
CA ILE A 1064 -61.11 81.30 -38.31
C ILE A 1064 -62.58 81.76 -38.19
N GLU A 1065 -63.50 80.97 -38.71
CA GLU A 1065 -64.93 81.21 -38.56
C GLU A 1065 -65.45 80.52 -37.28
N CYS A 1066 -65.72 81.28 -36.22
CA CYS A 1066 -66.31 80.77 -34.98
C CYS A 1066 -67.80 81.09 -34.93
N SER A 1067 -68.66 80.09 -35.11
CA SER A 1067 -70.10 80.20 -34.87
C SER A 1067 -70.46 79.72 -33.46
N GLY A 1068 -71.11 80.59 -32.66
CA GLY A 1068 -71.70 80.19 -31.36
C GLY A 1068 -70.87 80.48 -30.10
N VAL A 1069 -69.99 81.47 -30.09
CA VAL A 1069 -69.26 81.85 -28.87
C VAL A 1069 -70.13 82.72 -27.95
N LYS A 1070 -70.46 82.23 -26.75
CA LYS A 1070 -71.03 83.04 -25.65
C LYS A 1070 -69.90 83.62 -24.81
N ILE A 1071 -69.65 84.92 -24.93
CA ILE A 1071 -68.56 85.62 -24.22
C ILE A 1071 -69.16 86.46 -23.08
N LYS A 1072 -68.63 86.28 -21.86
CA LYS A 1072 -68.94 87.11 -20.68
C LYS A 1072 -68.18 88.43 -20.84
N THR A 1073 -68.89 89.54 -21.04
CA THR A 1073 -68.39 90.80 -21.61
C THR A 1073 -67.39 91.60 -20.76
N ASP A 1074 -67.02 91.14 -19.57
CA ASP A 1074 -66.35 92.01 -18.59
C ASP A 1074 -64.85 92.21 -18.86
N ASN A 1075 -64.22 91.42 -19.74
CA ASN A 1075 -62.77 91.49 -20.03
C ASN A 1075 -62.42 91.10 -21.48
N PHE A 1076 -63.10 91.69 -22.48
CA PHE A 1076 -62.69 91.53 -23.88
C PHE A 1076 -61.96 92.79 -24.39
N TYR A 1077 -60.69 92.62 -24.75
CA TYR A 1077 -59.81 93.66 -25.27
C TYR A 1077 -59.42 93.32 -26.70
N PHE A 1078 -59.48 94.30 -27.59
CA PHE A 1078 -58.95 94.19 -28.95
C PHE A 1078 -57.91 95.30 -29.15
N GLY A 1079 -56.63 94.92 -29.08
CA GLY A 1079 -55.55 95.88 -28.91
C GLY A 1079 -55.69 96.67 -27.60
N ASN A 1080 -55.46 97.98 -27.65
CA ASN A 1080 -55.64 98.88 -26.50
C ASN A 1080 -57.09 99.34 -26.31
N TYR A 1081 -58.09 98.66 -26.89
CA TYR A 1081 -59.49 99.03 -26.73
C TYR A 1081 -60.25 97.95 -25.97
N LYS A 1082 -60.93 98.33 -24.88
CA LYS A 1082 -61.86 97.48 -24.15
C LYS A 1082 -63.29 97.70 -24.66
N LEU A 1083 -64.01 96.62 -24.92
CA LEU A 1083 -65.43 96.71 -25.27
C LEU A 1083 -66.26 97.08 -24.02
N GLY A 1084 -66.86 98.28 -23.98
CA GLY A 1084 -67.64 98.77 -22.85
C GLY A 1084 -69.10 99.07 -23.20
N LEU A 1085 -70.03 98.77 -22.29
CA LEU A 1085 -71.46 99.08 -22.42
C LEU A 1085 -71.77 100.46 -21.83
N ASN A 1086 -72.18 101.41 -22.67
CA ASN A 1086 -72.52 102.77 -22.28
C ASN A 1086 -74.02 103.05 -22.44
N SER A 1087 -74.53 104.07 -21.75
CA SER A 1087 -75.95 104.43 -21.82
C SER A 1087 -76.17 105.93 -21.81
N ILE A 1088 -77.01 106.45 -22.71
CA ILE A 1088 -77.41 107.86 -22.77
C ILE A 1088 -78.92 107.98 -22.59
N THR A 1089 -79.38 108.98 -21.86
CA THR A 1089 -80.81 109.24 -21.63
C THR A 1089 -81.24 110.43 -22.49
N ILE A 1090 -82.21 110.22 -23.37
CA ILE A 1090 -82.84 111.28 -24.18
C ILE A 1090 -84.34 111.20 -23.92
N ASP A 1091 -84.97 112.34 -23.57
CA ASP A 1091 -86.40 112.45 -23.23
C ASP A 1091 -86.91 111.41 -22.21
N GLY A 1092 -86.10 111.14 -21.18
CA GLY A 1092 -86.46 110.26 -20.07
C GLY A 1092 -86.37 108.75 -20.37
N GLN A 1093 -85.95 108.33 -21.57
CA GLN A 1093 -85.63 106.94 -21.87
C GLN A 1093 -84.12 106.72 -22.01
N LYS A 1094 -83.62 105.69 -21.31
CA LYS A 1094 -82.20 105.31 -21.26
C LYS A 1094 -81.91 104.29 -22.37
N ILE A 1095 -81.14 104.68 -23.38
CA ILE A 1095 -80.71 103.79 -24.47
C ILE A 1095 -79.28 103.32 -24.18
N GLN A 1096 -79.07 102.00 -24.16
CA GLN A 1096 -77.75 101.39 -24.01
C GLN A 1096 -77.15 101.06 -25.38
N TYR A 1097 -75.87 101.34 -25.56
CA TYR A 1097 -75.10 100.96 -26.74
C TYR A 1097 -73.68 100.52 -26.36
N VAL A 1098 -73.07 99.69 -27.19
CA VAL A 1098 -71.72 99.19 -26.97
C VAL A 1098 -70.74 100.05 -27.76
N SER A 1099 -69.66 100.49 -27.12
CA SER A 1099 -68.58 101.21 -27.78
C SER A 1099 -67.22 100.68 -27.34
N TRP A 1100 -66.25 100.69 -28.23
CA TRP A 1100 -64.86 100.45 -27.90
C TRP A 1100 -64.31 101.65 -27.13
N ILE A 1101 -63.83 101.40 -25.91
CA ILE A 1101 -63.21 102.39 -25.04
C ILE A 1101 -61.71 102.18 -25.14
N GLU A 1102 -60.96 103.18 -25.57
CA GLU A 1102 -59.49 103.13 -25.51
C GLU A 1102 -59.06 103.04 -24.05
N THR A 1103 -58.29 102.02 -23.71
CA THR A 1103 -57.77 101.74 -22.37
C THR A 1103 -56.30 102.08 -22.26
#